data_AF-A0A955UVP4-F1
#
_entry.id   AF-A0A955UVP4-F1
#
_cell.length_a   1.000
_cell.length_b   1.000
_cell.length_c   1.000
_cell.angle_alpha   90.00
_cell.angle_beta   90.00
_cell.angle_gamma   90.00
#
_symmetry.space_group_name_H-M   'P 1'
#
loop_
_entity.id
_entity.type
_entity.pdbx_description
1 polymer ?
#
loop_
_entity_poly.entity_id
_entity_poly.type
_entity_poly.pdbx_seq_one_letter_code
_entity_poly.pdbx_strand_id
1 'polypeptide(L)'
;DDAPAASATAAPASPAATPAAAERAERPLPDFGGTTLDGRPLTVRSLLGRGRIVLFFFNPEVEAVRPVASAIAAIAGDQTRHNFELVGVAVGSSREKARAFADEIGLRFPILDDSNADITQRLGLRSPVLVLSVDADGYMGFGMTSFPTDAPDAPHHIEKMLRERLRLPEAREPAAANLLARPEAPVFTAPLLDGGEFRLAEHRGTPIVLVFFLHTCPHCHHALEFLKAELPKIEESKRPVLYGVSVVDAPGPVRAALREAKLDFFPVLRDPDDAVRTAYGTFSGVPDIVLIDRDGRIAHRTQGWTDRDEPMMRMQLAKIAGTKVPMLLSRTGYTGNDVCGVCHELEARTWELTKHARAFDTLVTHGADHDAECVSCHVVGFGAPGGFDMQAPVAHLEDVGCETCHGRGGPHLSPDHVASGGYEAVCTTCHNPTHSLGFDFATFRPRISHTAIAALAPEERARLARDTGGPRDVLPKAAAIVGSDACKGCHEAEFATWSASPHARAIDSLAAQGRGEDSACQKCHVTGAGRDGGFPLGEAPSGHPDLARVGCESCHGGGGDHVAPDAPKRGTIVSLGDKCDSCVILQICGSCHDAANDPKFEFSVEEHIERQRHGTIEAGTGKPLSTSALDGHLQGGAARALAALR
;
A
#
# COMPACT_ATOMS: atom_id res chain seq x y z
N ASP A 1 9.71 -59.72 -11.46
CA ASP A 1 8.49 -59.00 -11.05
C ASP A 1 8.30 -59.18 -9.57
N ASP A 2 8.62 -58.14 -8.79
CA ASP A 2 8.04 -57.90 -7.46
C ASP A 2 8.52 -56.51 -6.99
N ALA A 3 7.63 -55.54 -7.16
CA ALA A 3 7.81 -54.16 -6.73
C ALA A 3 7.65 -54.05 -5.20
N PRO A 4 8.46 -53.26 -4.50
CA PRO A 4 8.21 -52.96 -3.10
C PRO A 4 7.16 -51.85 -2.96
N ALA A 5 6.32 -52.03 -1.94
CA ALA A 5 5.12 -51.25 -1.63
C ALA A 5 5.36 -49.73 -1.51
N ALA A 6 4.40 -48.96 -2.04
CA ALA A 6 4.32 -47.52 -1.89
C ALA A 6 4.12 -47.14 -0.41
N SER A 7 5.08 -46.39 0.13
CA SER A 7 4.96 -45.70 1.41
C SER A 7 3.91 -44.59 1.29
N ALA A 8 2.82 -44.70 2.05
CA ALA A 8 1.82 -43.65 2.18
C ALA A 8 2.49 -42.35 2.68
N THR A 9 2.47 -41.32 1.85
CA THR A 9 2.84 -39.95 2.23
C THR A 9 1.79 -39.42 3.20
N ALA A 10 2.22 -39.08 4.41
CA ALA A 10 1.38 -38.39 5.38
C ALA A 10 0.90 -37.04 4.79
N ALA A 11 -0.40 -36.82 4.82
CA ALA A 11 -0.99 -35.54 4.47
C ALA A 11 -0.42 -34.42 5.39
N PRO A 12 -0.19 -33.20 4.87
CA PRO A 12 0.19 -32.09 5.71
C PRO A 12 -0.92 -31.84 6.75
N ALA A 13 -0.52 -31.66 8.00
CA ALA A 13 -1.45 -31.37 9.09
C ALA A 13 -2.21 -30.06 8.79
N SER A 14 -3.53 -30.08 8.99
CA SER A 14 -4.36 -28.86 8.96
C SER A 14 -3.78 -27.79 9.89
N PRO A 15 -3.83 -26.51 9.50
CA PRO A 15 -3.36 -25.44 10.37
C PRO A 15 -4.16 -25.44 11.67
N ALA A 16 -3.44 -25.32 12.79
CA ALA A 16 -4.03 -25.17 14.11
C ALA A 16 -4.91 -23.91 14.16
N ALA A 17 -5.97 -23.97 14.96
CA ALA A 17 -6.89 -22.85 15.18
C ALA A 17 -6.13 -21.55 15.46
N THR A 18 -6.52 -20.48 14.77
CA THR A 18 -5.97 -19.12 14.89
C THR A 18 -5.96 -18.72 16.36
N PRO A 19 -4.80 -18.36 16.95
CA PRO A 19 -4.78 -17.82 18.30
C PRO A 19 -5.56 -16.50 18.29
N ALA A 20 -6.45 -16.32 19.27
CA ALA A 20 -7.14 -15.05 19.48
C ALA A 20 -6.11 -13.92 19.63
N ALA A 21 -6.37 -12.77 18.98
CA ALA A 21 -5.50 -11.61 19.04
C ALA A 21 -5.23 -11.22 20.50
N ALA A 22 -3.96 -11.26 20.92
CA ALA A 22 -3.56 -10.80 22.24
C ALA A 22 -3.76 -9.28 22.36
N GLU A 23 -4.19 -8.80 23.52
CA GLU A 23 -4.31 -7.35 23.80
C GLU A 23 -2.97 -6.64 23.56
N ARG A 24 -3.03 -5.49 22.87
CA ARG A 24 -1.85 -4.68 22.54
C ARG A 24 -1.21 -4.13 23.82
N ALA A 25 0.11 -4.18 23.89
CA ALA A 25 0.89 -3.69 25.04
C ALA A 25 0.91 -2.14 25.15
N GLU A 26 0.61 -1.45 24.05
CA GLU A 26 0.60 0.02 23.96
C GLU A 26 -0.65 0.63 24.62
N ARG A 27 -0.61 1.93 24.93
CA ARG A 27 -1.81 2.66 25.37
C ARG A 27 -2.43 3.38 24.17
N PRO A 28 -3.76 3.31 23.98
CA PRO A 28 -4.42 4.09 22.95
C PRO A 28 -4.29 5.59 23.24
N LEU A 29 -4.40 6.39 22.19
CA LEU A 29 -4.39 7.84 22.25
C LEU A 29 -5.48 8.31 23.22
N PRO A 30 -5.16 9.22 24.17
CA PRO A 30 -6.16 9.76 25.07
C PRO A 30 -7.31 10.41 24.28
N ASP A 31 -8.55 10.19 24.71
CA ASP A 31 -9.70 10.86 24.09
C ASP A 31 -9.59 12.38 24.26
N PHE A 32 -9.85 13.13 23.20
CA PHE A 32 -9.92 14.59 23.22
C PHE A 32 -10.91 15.08 22.16
N GLY A 33 -11.35 16.33 22.30
CA GLY A 33 -12.27 16.95 21.38
C GLY A 33 -12.44 18.42 21.68
N GLY A 34 -13.20 19.09 20.84
CA GLY A 34 -13.43 20.53 20.94
C GLY A 34 -14.44 21.01 19.91
N THR A 35 -14.40 22.31 19.66
CA THR A 35 -15.22 22.95 18.62
C THR A 35 -14.35 23.20 17.40
N THR A 36 -14.81 22.81 16.23
CA THR A 36 -14.13 23.09 14.97
C THR A 36 -14.20 24.58 14.60
N LEU A 37 -13.34 25.03 13.68
CA LEU A 37 -13.31 26.42 13.21
C LEU A 37 -14.63 26.90 12.57
N ASP A 38 -15.46 25.98 12.08
CA ASP A 38 -16.80 26.25 11.57
C ASP A 38 -17.92 26.09 12.61
N GLY A 39 -17.58 25.81 13.87
CA GLY A 39 -18.51 25.81 15.01
C GLY A 39 -19.15 24.46 15.34
N ARG A 40 -18.71 23.36 14.73
CA ARG A 40 -19.24 22.01 15.00
C ARG A 40 -18.49 21.34 16.15
N PRO A 41 -19.17 20.61 17.05
CA PRO A 41 -18.48 19.78 18.03
C PRO A 41 -17.83 18.57 17.34
N LEU A 42 -16.62 18.20 17.74
CA LEU A 42 -15.93 17.00 17.26
C LEU A 42 -15.10 16.39 18.38
N THR A 43 -15.18 15.07 18.54
CA THR A 43 -14.28 14.29 19.42
C THR A 43 -13.52 13.26 18.59
N VAL A 44 -12.25 13.03 18.91
CA VAL A 44 -11.46 12.02 18.17
C VAL A 44 -12.05 10.64 18.37
N ARG A 45 -12.61 10.35 19.55
CA ARG A 45 -13.33 9.10 19.78
C ARG A 45 -14.54 8.88 18.86
N SER A 46 -15.20 9.93 18.37
CA SER A 46 -16.31 9.74 17.42
C SER A 46 -15.85 9.30 16.02
N LEU A 47 -14.56 9.38 15.74
CA LEU A 47 -13.95 9.00 14.46
C LEU A 47 -13.35 7.58 14.50
N LEU A 48 -13.16 7.01 15.69
CA LEU A 48 -12.66 5.64 15.84
C LEU A 48 -13.65 4.62 15.26
N GLY A 49 -13.11 3.50 14.76
CA GLY A 49 -13.87 2.43 14.10
C GLY A 49 -14.33 2.75 12.67
N ARG A 50 -13.99 3.92 12.12
CA ARG A 50 -14.25 4.28 10.72
C ARG A 50 -13.03 4.10 9.82
N GLY A 51 -11.85 4.21 10.41
CA GLY A 51 -10.58 4.17 9.70
C GLY A 51 -9.45 4.78 10.49
N ARG A 52 -8.27 4.91 9.85
CA ARG A 52 -7.14 5.61 10.45
C ARG A 52 -7.45 7.10 10.57
N ILE A 53 -6.92 7.76 11.57
CA ILE A 53 -7.03 9.21 11.76
C ILE A 53 -5.65 9.81 11.58
N VAL A 54 -5.55 10.83 10.74
CA VAL A 54 -4.35 11.65 10.56
C VAL A 54 -4.63 13.01 11.18
N LEU A 55 -4.00 13.22 12.34
CA LEU A 55 -4.08 14.46 13.10
C LEU A 55 -2.95 15.40 12.66
N PHE A 56 -3.33 16.54 12.10
CA PHE A 56 -2.40 17.60 11.71
C PHE A 56 -2.46 18.74 12.73
N PHE A 57 -1.51 18.78 13.65
CA PHE A 57 -1.33 19.88 14.60
C PHE A 57 -0.49 20.97 13.96
N PHE A 58 -0.99 22.20 13.98
CA PHE A 58 -0.34 23.29 13.26
C PHE A 58 -0.56 24.64 13.93
N ASN A 59 0.49 25.45 14.02
CA ASN A 59 0.39 26.86 14.37
C ASN A 59 0.51 27.71 13.08
N PRO A 60 -0.54 28.43 12.66
CA PRO A 60 -0.53 29.22 11.41
C PRO A 60 0.45 30.39 11.43
N GLU A 61 0.99 30.76 12.60
CA GLU A 61 1.95 31.86 12.75
C GLU A 61 3.41 31.40 12.61
N VAL A 62 3.65 30.10 12.43
CA VAL A 62 5.00 29.53 12.25
C VAL A 62 5.26 29.31 10.76
N GLU A 63 6.28 29.96 10.20
CA GLU A 63 6.59 29.92 8.76
C GLU A 63 6.72 28.49 8.19
N ALA A 64 7.39 27.60 8.94
CA ALA A 64 7.61 26.20 8.59
C ALA A 64 6.30 25.39 8.40
N VAL A 65 5.15 25.90 8.86
CA VAL A 65 3.86 25.21 8.73
C VAL A 65 3.35 25.18 7.29
N ARG A 66 3.71 26.17 6.47
CA ARG A 66 3.10 26.38 5.16
C ARG A 66 3.38 25.23 4.19
N PRO A 67 4.63 24.75 4.03
CA PRO A 67 4.90 23.60 3.18
C PRO A 67 4.22 22.32 3.66
N VAL A 68 4.14 22.10 4.98
CA VAL A 68 3.48 20.92 5.57
C VAL A 68 1.98 20.96 5.31
N ALA A 69 1.34 22.12 5.50
CA ALA A 69 -0.09 22.30 5.25
C ALA A 69 -0.44 22.09 3.76
N SER A 70 0.39 22.59 2.84
CA SER A 70 0.23 22.34 1.40
C SER A 70 0.32 20.85 1.05
N ALA A 71 1.27 20.12 1.65
CA ALA A 71 1.39 18.68 1.47
C ALA A 71 0.19 17.91 2.02
N ILE A 72 -0.32 18.30 3.20
CA ILE A 72 -1.54 17.72 3.80
C ILE A 72 -2.76 17.98 2.92
N ALA A 73 -2.89 19.18 2.33
CA ALA A 73 -3.97 19.50 1.41
C ALA A 73 -3.92 18.62 0.14
N ALA A 74 -2.72 18.34 -0.39
CA ALA A 74 -2.54 17.51 -1.58
C ALA A 74 -3.01 16.06 -1.38
N ILE A 75 -2.83 15.49 -0.18
CA ILE A 75 -3.31 14.14 0.14
C ILE A 75 -4.77 14.09 0.61
N ALA A 76 -5.42 15.24 0.85
CA ALA A 76 -6.77 15.26 1.41
C ALA A 76 -7.82 14.63 0.47
N GLY A 77 -7.61 14.67 -0.85
CA GLY A 77 -8.47 13.99 -1.81
C GLY A 77 -8.44 12.46 -1.70
N ASP A 78 -7.34 11.91 -1.16
CA ASP A 78 -7.11 10.47 -1.09
C ASP A 78 -7.94 9.79 0.03
N GLN A 79 -8.44 10.55 1.01
CA GLN A 79 -9.30 10.05 2.10
C GLN A 79 -10.52 9.26 1.61
N THR A 80 -11.06 9.62 0.44
CA THR A 80 -12.26 8.97 -0.12
C THR A 80 -11.96 7.61 -0.75
N ARG A 81 -10.69 7.34 -1.06
CA ARG A 81 -10.23 6.10 -1.73
C ARG A 81 -9.35 5.25 -0.85
N HIS A 82 -8.96 5.76 0.32
CA HIS A 82 -8.04 5.13 1.24
C HIS A 82 -8.55 5.31 2.66
N ASN A 83 -8.45 4.26 3.48
CA ASN A 83 -8.96 4.22 4.85
C ASN A 83 -8.22 5.17 5.82
N PHE A 84 -8.43 6.48 5.66
CA PHE A 84 -8.02 7.49 6.61
C PHE A 84 -8.88 8.75 6.57
N GLU A 85 -9.04 9.41 7.71
CA GLU A 85 -9.64 10.72 7.87
C GLU A 85 -8.61 11.74 8.38
N LEU A 86 -8.66 12.96 7.88
CA LEU A 86 -7.83 14.10 8.29
C LEU A 86 -8.59 14.97 9.27
N VAL A 87 -7.92 15.31 10.38
CA VAL A 87 -8.41 16.31 11.32
C VAL A 87 -7.26 17.28 11.62
N GLY A 88 -7.51 18.56 11.39
CA GLY A 88 -6.60 19.61 11.82
C GLY A 88 -6.79 19.96 13.30
N VAL A 89 -5.73 20.40 13.95
CA VAL A 89 -5.77 21.02 15.27
C VAL A 89 -4.96 22.31 15.19
N ALA A 90 -5.65 23.45 15.21
CA ALA A 90 -5.04 24.76 15.12
C ALA A 90 -4.53 25.21 16.50
N VAL A 91 -3.22 25.24 16.69
CA VAL A 91 -2.57 25.41 18.01
C VAL A 91 -2.08 26.84 18.19
N GLY A 92 -2.39 27.44 19.34
CA GLY A 92 -1.71 28.64 19.84
C GLY A 92 -1.89 29.93 19.03
N SER A 93 -2.84 29.96 18.10
CA SER A 93 -3.24 31.15 17.34
C SER A 93 -4.73 31.42 17.47
N SER A 94 -5.19 32.61 17.07
CA SER A 94 -6.63 32.94 17.13
C SER A 94 -7.42 32.16 16.09
N ARG A 95 -8.69 31.88 16.39
CA ARG A 95 -9.62 31.21 15.48
C ARG A 95 -9.69 31.87 14.11
N GLU A 96 -9.67 33.20 14.06
CA GLU A 96 -9.72 33.97 12.81
C GLU A 96 -8.48 33.74 11.95
N LYS A 97 -7.28 33.78 12.56
CA LYS A 97 -6.03 33.52 11.85
C LYS A 97 -5.94 32.08 11.34
N ALA A 98 -6.33 31.11 12.18
CA ALA A 98 -6.37 29.71 11.80
C ALA A 98 -7.33 29.46 10.61
N ARG A 99 -8.51 30.10 10.62
CA ARG A 99 -9.46 30.01 9.52
C ARG A 99 -8.94 30.66 8.25
N ALA A 100 -8.36 31.86 8.34
CA ALA A 100 -7.77 32.53 7.19
C ALA A 100 -6.65 31.68 6.54
N PHE A 101 -5.78 31.09 7.36
CA PHE A 101 -4.73 30.18 6.88
C PHE A 101 -5.31 28.93 6.23
N ALA A 102 -6.32 28.30 6.84
CA ALA A 102 -6.98 27.12 6.29
C ALA A 102 -7.65 27.41 4.92
N ASP A 103 -8.31 28.56 4.79
CA ASP A 103 -8.94 29.00 3.54
C ASP A 103 -7.89 29.32 2.46
N GLU A 104 -6.77 29.95 2.82
CA GLU A 104 -5.66 30.28 1.92
C GLU A 104 -5.00 29.02 1.34
N ILE A 105 -4.72 28.02 2.18
CA ILE A 105 -4.08 26.77 1.75
C ILE A 105 -5.07 25.80 1.09
N GLY A 106 -6.37 25.94 1.40
CA GLY A 106 -7.41 25.03 0.91
C GLY A 106 -7.56 23.78 1.78
N LEU A 107 -7.41 23.89 3.09
CA LEU A 107 -7.65 22.79 4.03
C LEU A 107 -9.16 22.52 4.15
N ARG A 108 -9.65 21.50 3.42
CA ARG A 108 -11.07 21.14 3.31
C ARG A 108 -11.45 19.91 4.16
N PHE A 109 -11.08 19.92 5.44
CA PHE A 109 -11.41 18.87 6.42
C PHE A 109 -11.68 19.51 7.80
N PRO A 110 -12.26 18.80 8.77
CA PRO A 110 -12.54 19.36 10.10
C PRO A 110 -11.25 19.83 10.80
N ILE A 111 -11.26 21.06 11.34
CA ILE A 111 -10.13 21.61 12.09
C ILE A 111 -10.63 22.03 13.47
N LEU A 112 -10.11 21.39 14.52
CA LEU A 112 -10.34 21.75 15.92
C LEU A 112 -9.59 23.04 16.27
N ASP A 113 -10.25 23.91 17.04
CA ASP A 113 -9.66 25.11 17.63
C ASP A 113 -8.97 24.75 18.96
N ASP A 114 -7.65 24.86 19.01
CA ASP A 114 -6.81 24.70 20.21
C ASP A 114 -6.08 26.00 20.55
N SER A 115 -6.75 27.14 20.35
CA SER A 115 -6.22 28.47 20.71
C SER A 115 -5.89 28.61 22.20
N ASN A 116 -6.53 27.82 23.07
CA ASN A 116 -6.30 27.78 24.51
C ASN A 116 -5.31 26.67 24.98
N ALA A 117 -4.79 25.87 24.05
CA ALA A 117 -3.86 24.76 24.30
C ALA A 117 -4.40 23.61 25.18
N ASP A 118 -5.71 23.46 25.34
CA ASP A 118 -6.31 22.38 26.13
C ASP A 118 -5.96 20.99 25.55
N ILE A 119 -6.02 20.85 24.23
CA ILE A 119 -5.76 19.59 23.53
C ILE A 119 -4.26 19.29 23.57
N THR A 120 -3.42 20.24 23.15
CA THR A 120 -1.97 20.03 23.10
C THR A 120 -1.37 19.78 24.48
N GLN A 121 -1.85 20.46 25.53
CA GLN A 121 -1.41 20.22 26.91
C GLN A 121 -1.81 18.83 27.40
N ARG A 122 -3.04 18.37 27.10
CA ARG A 122 -3.52 17.04 27.49
C ARG A 122 -2.73 15.91 26.83
N LEU A 123 -2.28 16.12 25.60
CA LEU A 123 -1.47 15.16 24.85
C LEU A 123 0.04 15.29 25.13
N GLY A 124 0.46 16.27 25.92
CA GLY A 124 1.89 16.52 26.21
C GLY A 124 2.70 16.99 25.00
N LEU A 125 2.04 17.55 23.99
CA LEU A 125 2.66 17.98 22.74
C LEU A 125 3.30 19.36 22.89
N ARG A 126 4.51 19.52 22.34
CA ARG A 126 5.28 20.79 22.40
C ARG A 126 5.72 21.31 21.03
N SER A 127 5.46 20.55 19.97
CA SER A 127 5.86 20.95 18.61
C SER A 127 4.80 21.88 18.01
N PRO A 128 5.20 22.99 17.37
CA PRO A 128 4.26 23.87 16.67
C PRO A 128 3.68 23.23 15.40
N VAL A 129 4.33 22.19 14.88
CA VAL A 129 3.88 21.39 13.74
C VAL A 129 4.10 19.91 14.05
N LEU A 130 3.06 19.10 13.93
CA LEU A 130 3.11 17.66 14.11
C LEU A 130 2.06 17.00 13.22
N VAL A 131 2.45 15.91 12.56
CA VAL A 131 1.51 14.97 11.94
C VAL A 131 1.54 13.67 12.72
N LEU A 132 0.38 13.21 13.17
CA LEU A 132 0.22 11.97 13.93
C LEU A 132 -0.82 11.09 13.24
N SER A 133 -0.48 9.84 12.98
CA SER A 133 -1.43 8.83 12.52
C SER A 133 -1.87 7.93 13.68
N VAL A 134 -3.15 7.60 13.69
CA VAL A 134 -3.82 6.76 14.66
C VAL A 134 -4.60 5.71 13.89
N ASP A 135 -4.60 4.45 14.31
CA ASP A 135 -5.46 3.43 13.72
C ASP A 135 -6.92 3.52 14.19
N ALA A 136 -7.77 2.67 13.63
CA ALA A 136 -9.20 2.66 13.92
C ALA A 136 -9.53 2.32 15.39
N ASP A 137 -8.61 1.63 16.09
CA ASP A 137 -8.74 1.26 17.50
C ASP A 137 -8.17 2.34 18.44
N GLY A 138 -7.56 3.38 17.89
CA GLY A 138 -7.06 4.53 18.62
C GLY A 138 -5.59 4.43 19.00
N TYR A 139 -4.82 3.49 18.47
CA TYR A 139 -3.38 3.41 18.75
C TYR A 139 -2.56 4.16 17.73
N MET A 140 -1.38 4.65 18.14
CA MET A 140 -0.52 5.46 17.26
C MET A 140 0.15 4.58 16.21
N GLY A 141 0.02 4.96 14.94
CA GLY A 141 0.76 4.36 13.83
C GLY A 141 2.13 5.02 13.62
N PHE A 142 2.15 6.33 13.42
CA PHE A 142 3.40 7.10 13.29
C PHE A 142 3.24 8.55 13.75
N GLY A 143 4.33 9.18 14.15
CA GLY A 143 4.40 10.62 14.42
C GLY A 143 5.56 11.28 13.68
N MET A 144 5.33 12.49 13.16
CA MET A 144 6.31 13.28 12.42
C MET A 144 6.35 14.71 12.96
N THR A 145 7.48 15.08 13.56
CA THR A 145 7.73 16.44 14.10
C THR A 145 8.82 17.20 13.34
N SER A 146 9.48 16.54 12.38
CA SER A 146 10.56 17.12 11.59
C SER A 146 10.22 16.96 10.12
N PHE A 147 10.27 18.09 9.40
CA PHE A 147 9.93 18.20 8.00
C PHE A 147 11.02 19.00 7.29
N PRO A 148 11.36 18.66 6.04
CA PRO A 148 12.36 19.40 5.28
C PRO A 148 11.77 20.69 4.69
N THR A 149 11.37 21.63 5.55
CA THR A 149 10.64 22.85 5.16
C THR A 149 11.49 23.84 4.39
N ASP A 150 12.81 23.76 4.56
CA ASP A 150 13.77 24.64 3.91
C ASP A 150 14.31 24.03 2.59
N ALA A 151 13.88 22.81 2.24
CA ALA A 151 14.29 22.17 1.00
C ALA A 151 13.62 22.85 -0.22
N PRO A 152 14.30 22.92 -1.37
CA PRO A 152 13.65 23.28 -2.62
C PRO A 152 12.46 22.37 -2.87
N ASP A 153 11.31 22.94 -3.24
CA ASP A 153 10.04 22.20 -3.40
C ASP A 153 9.66 21.37 -2.16
N ALA A 154 9.88 21.93 -0.97
CA ALA A 154 9.51 21.33 0.32
C ALA A 154 8.10 20.70 0.35
N PRO A 155 7.03 21.34 -0.20
CA PRO A 155 5.70 20.72 -0.21
C PRO A 155 5.69 19.34 -0.88
N HIS A 156 6.35 19.18 -2.03
CA HIS A 156 6.39 17.92 -2.76
C HIS A 156 7.19 16.85 -1.99
N HIS A 157 8.32 17.21 -1.40
CA HIS A 157 9.10 16.28 -0.57
C HIS A 157 8.32 15.81 0.66
N ILE A 158 7.62 16.73 1.34
CA ILE A 158 6.78 16.40 2.49
C ILE A 158 5.59 15.54 2.05
N GLU A 159 4.95 15.85 0.92
CA GLU A 159 3.87 15.04 0.35
C GLU A 159 4.36 13.61 0.11
N LYS A 160 5.53 13.43 -0.51
CA LYS A 160 6.11 12.11 -0.72
C LYS A 160 6.31 11.36 0.59
N MET A 161 6.90 12.01 1.60
CA MET A 161 7.07 11.40 2.94
C MET A 161 5.73 10.99 3.56
N LEU A 162 4.70 11.83 3.43
CA LEU A 162 3.36 11.52 3.94
C LEU A 162 2.72 10.36 3.19
N ARG A 163 2.81 10.34 1.86
CA ARG A 163 2.30 9.24 1.03
C ARG A 163 2.97 7.92 1.38
N GLU A 164 4.28 7.90 1.54
CA GLU A 164 5.03 6.72 2.00
C GLU A 164 4.55 6.24 3.37
N ARG A 165 4.46 7.13 4.36
CA ARG A 165 4.02 6.79 5.72
C ARG A 165 2.56 6.33 5.80
N LEU A 166 1.70 6.88 4.95
CA LEU A 166 0.28 6.54 4.86
C LEU A 166 0.00 5.36 3.92
N ARG A 167 1.02 4.88 3.20
CA ARG A 167 0.92 3.85 2.14
C ARG A 167 -0.05 4.25 1.03
N LEU A 168 0.00 5.53 0.64
CA LEU A 168 -0.75 6.05 -0.49
C LEU A 168 0.03 5.83 -1.79
N PRO A 169 -0.64 5.56 -2.91
CA PRO A 169 0.01 5.48 -4.20
C PRO A 169 0.71 6.82 -4.52
N GLU A 170 1.93 6.74 -5.03
CA GLU A 170 2.62 7.91 -5.59
C GLU A 170 1.94 8.37 -6.90
N ALA A 171 2.04 9.66 -7.22
CA ALA A 171 1.83 10.13 -8.58
C ALA A 171 2.96 9.56 -9.46
N ARG A 172 2.68 8.46 -10.16
CA ARG A 172 3.70 7.61 -10.76
C ARG A 172 4.45 8.27 -11.92
N GLU A 173 5.78 8.34 -11.78
CA GLU A 173 6.69 8.40 -12.92
C GLU A 173 6.45 7.17 -13.83
N PRO A 174 6.50 7.33 -15.16
CA PRO A 174 6.29 6.22 -16.09
C PRO A 174 7.30 5.10 -15.79
N ALA A 175 6.82 3.85 -15.76
CA ALA A 175 7.70 2.69 -15.62
C ALA A 175 8.82 2.79 -16.65
N ALA A 176 10.07 2.70 -16.19
CA ALA A 176 11.23 2.85 -17.05
C ALA A 176 11.12 1.92 -18.26
N ALA A 177 11.43 2.45 -19.45
CA ALA A 177 11.34 1.67 -20.68
C ALA A 177 12.18 0.38 -20.62
N ASN A 178 13.29 0.44 -19.88
CA ASN A 178 14.13 -0.69 -19.51
C ASN A 178 13.95 -1.02 -18.02
N LEU A 179 13.49 -2.24 -17.71
CA LEU A 179 13.28 -2.75 -16.34
C LEU A 179 14.53 -2.73 -15.46
N LEU A 180 15.71 -2.86 -16.07
CA LEU A 180 16.99 -2.89 -15.37
C LEU A 180 17.71 -1.54 -15.42
N ALA A 181 17.09 -0.51 -15.99
CA ALA A 181 17.69 0.82 -15.98
C ALA A 181 17.75 1.34 -14.54
N ARG A 182 18.94 1.78 -14.15
CA ARG A 182 19.20 2.46 -12.89
C ARG A 182 19.28 3.96 -13.11
N PRO A 183 18.80 4.80 -12.18
CA PRO A 183 18.92 6.24 -12.30
C PRO A 183 20.40 6.66 -12.34
N GLU A 184 20.72 7.66 -13.15
CA GLU A 184 22.05 8.25 -13.15
C GLU A 184 22.27 9.02 -11.86
N ALA A 185 23.48 8.89 -11.29
CA ALA A 185 23.84 9.64 -10.10
C ALA A 185 23.97 11.14 -10.47
N PRO A 186 23.27 12.06 -9.78
CA PRO A 186 23.40 13.49 -10.01
C PRO A 186 24.86 13.93 -9.95
N VAL A 187 25.34 14.54 -11.04
CA VAL A 187 26.72 15.00 -11.16
C VAL A 187 26.91 16.29 -10.37
N PHE A 188 27.97 16.35 -9.57
CA PHE A 188 28.28 17.52 -8.75
C PHE A 188 29.79 17.75 -8.64
N THR A 189 30.12 18.96 -8.18
CA THR A 189 31.46 19.36 -7.77
C THR A 189 31.39 19.86 -6.33
N ALA A 190 32.33 19.45 -5.48
CA ALA A 190 32.34 19.84 -4.08
C ALA A 190 33.78 20.03 -3.54
N PRO A 191 34.02 21.01 -2.64
CA PRO A 191 35.31 21.17 -2.00
C PRO A 191 35.58 20.05 -0.98
N LEU A 192 36.82 19.57 -0.95
CA LEU A 192 37.29 18.60 0.05
C LEU A 192 37.61 19.29 1.38
N LEU A 193 37.36 18.59 2.48
CA LEU A 193 37.64 19.05 3.84
C LEU A 193 39.13 19.35 4.06
N ASP A 194 40.00 18.57 3.44
CA ASP A 194 41.47 18.71 3.53
C ASP A 194 42.07 19.54 2.39
N GLY A 195 41.23 20.24 1.63
CA GLY A 195 41.63 21.05 0.49
C GLY A 195 41.60 20.26 -0.82
N GLY A 196 41.51 21.01 -1.92
CA GLY A 196 41.21 20.45 -3.24
C GLY A 196 39.71 20.36 -3.50
N GLU A 197 39.37 19.76 -4.63
CA GLU A 197 38.01 19.72 -5.15
C GLU A 197 37.74 18.34 -5.74
N PHE A 198 36.53 17.84 -5.52
CA PHE A 198 36.05 16.58 -6.03
C PHE A 198 35.03 16.82 -7.16
N ARG A 199 35.13 16.02 -8.22
CA ARG A 199 34.18 16.02 -9.34
C ARG A 199 33.69 14.62 -9.60
N LEU A 200 32.40 14.36 -9.38
CA LEU A 200 31.85 13.01 -9.59
C LEU A 200 32.01 12.51 -11.03
N ALA A 201 31.96 13.43 -12.00
CA ALA A 201 32.13 13.13 -13.42
C ALA A 201 33.49 12.47 -13.75
N GLU A 202 34.53 12.75 -12.97
CA GLU A 202 35.89 12.24 -13.19
C GLU A 202 36.09 10.81 -12.67
N HIS A 203 35.10 10.25 -11.97
CA HIS A 203 35.19 8.92 -11.35
C HIS A 203 34.44 7.81 -12.10
N ARG A 204 34.05 8.04 -13.36
CA ARG A 204 33.55 6.96 -14.23
C ARG A 204 34.57 5.82 -14.32
N GLY A 205 34.08 4.58 -14.32
CA GLY A 205 34.89 3.36 -14.27
C GLY A 205 35.21 2.85 -12.86
N THR A 206 35.04 3.68 -11.83
CA THR A 206 35.31 3.33 -10.43
C THR A 206 34.01 3.36 -9.62
N PRO A 207 33.63 2.28 -8.92
CA PRO A 207 32.46 2.31 -8.07
C PRO A 207 32.69 3.23 -6.86
N ILE A 208 31.66 3.95 -6.43
CA ILE A 208 31.72 4.90 -5.32
C ILE A 208 30.71 4.49 -4.24
N VAL A 209 31.13 4.60 -2.98
CA VAL A 209 30.24 4.66 -1.82
C VAL A 209 30.17 6.14 -1.40
N LEU A 210 29.02 6.79 -1.57
CA LEU A 210 28.80 8.16 -1.16
C LEU A 210 27.95 8.16 0.12
N VAL A 211 28.49 8.68 1.23
CA VAL A 211 27.81 8.67 2.54
C VAL A 211 27.53 10.10 2.97
N PHE A 212 26.26 10.51 3.00
CA PHE A 212 25.87 11.74 3.68
C PHE A 212 25.80 11.48 5.18
N PHE A 213 26.54 12.25 5.97
CA PHE A 213 26.67 11.99 7.40
C PHE A 213 26.71 13.27 8.23
N LEU A 214 26.32 13.11 9.49
CA LEU A 214 26.57 14.09 10.55
C LEU A 214 27.65 13.53 11.48
N HIS A 215 28.70 14.30 11.72
CA HIS A 215 29.87 13.88 12.49
C HIS A 215 29.59 13.51 13.96
N THR A 216 28.43 13.87 14.51
CA THR A 216 27.97 13.51 15.86
C THR A 216 26.88 12.42 15.86
N CYS A 217 26.48 11.89 14.71
CA CYS A 217 25.42 10.89 14.61
C CYS A 217 25.94 9.47 14.91
N PRO A 218 25.43 8.78 15.93
CA PRO A 218 25.87 7.41 16.28
C PRO A 218 25.64 6.38 15.16
N HIS A 219 24.51 6.49 14.45
CA HIS A 219 24.22 5.60 13.31
C HIS A 219 25.20 5.82 12.15
N CYS A 220 25.65 7.06 11.92
CA CYS A 220 26.70 7.35 10.93
C CYS A 220 28.02 6.70 11.33
N HIS A 221 28.41 6.78 12.60
CA HIS A 221 29.64 6.14 13.10
C HIS A 221 29.60 4.62 12.93
N HIS A 222 28.46 3.99 13.24
CA HIS A 222 28.29 2.55 13.07
C HIS A 222 28.46 2.13 11.59
N ALA A 223 27.81 2.83 10.66
CA ALA A 223 27.95 2.56 9.24
C ALA A 223 29.39 2.76 8.74
N LEU A 224 30.08 3.81 9.21
CA LEU A 224 31.46 4.09 8.83
C LEU A 224 32.46 3.06 9.38
N GLU A 225 32.28 2.57 10.62
CA GLU A 225 33.08 1.47 11.17
C GLU A 225 32.89 0.18 10.37
N PHE A 226 31.65 -0.13 9.99
CA PHE A 226 31.37 -1.25 9.08
C PHE A 226 32.12 -1.09 7.74
N LEU A 227 32.02 0.07 7.09
CA LEU A 227 32.69 0.33 5.81
C LEU A 227 34.21 0.25 5.92
N LYS A 228 34.78 0.77 7.01
CA LYS A 228 36.20 0.67 7.35
C LYS A 228 36.67 -0.78 7.45
N ALA A 229 35.84 -1.67 8.00
CA ALA A 229 36.15 -3.08 8.13
C ALA A 229 35.94 -3.87 6.83
N GLU A 230 34.91 -3.56 6.04
CA GLU A 230 34.52 -4.36 4.88
C GLU A 230 35.24 -3.96 3.57
N LEU A 231 35.44 -2.67 3.30
CA LEU A 231 36.06 -2.22 2.04
C LEU A 231 37.47 -2.81 1.82
N PRO A 232 38.36 -2.91 2.83
CA PRO A 232 39.68 -3.52 2.66
C PRO A 232 39.64 -5.00 2.25
N LYS A 233 38.55 -5.72 2.52
CA LYS A 233 38.38 -7.13 2.14
C LYS A 233 38.14 -7.31 0.64
N ILE A 234 37.76 -6.24 -0.06
CA ILE A 234 37.59 -6.22 -1.52
C ILE A 234 38.96 -5.96 -2.16
N GLU A 235 39.25 -6.72 -3.21
CA GLU A 235 40.45 -6.56 -4.05
C GLU A 235 40.62 -5.09 -4.45
N GLU A 236 41.83 -4.54 -4.27
CA GLU A 236 42.10 -3.11 -4.45
C GLU A 236 41.69 -2.57 -5.83
N SER A 237 41.89 -3.36 -6.89
CA SER A 237 41.52 -3.02 -8.28
C SER A 237 40.00 -2.91 -8.50
N LYS A 238 39.19 -3.49 -7.62
CA LYS A 238 37.72 -3.55 -7.70
C LYS A 238 37.03 -2.79 -6.57
N ARG A 239 37.80 -2.35 -5.58
CA ARG A 239 37.29 -1.76 -4.35
C ARG A 239 36.55 -0.45 -4.64
N PRO A 240 35.30 -0.30 -4.16
CA PRO A 240 34.62 0.98 -4.19
C PRO A 240 35.36 2.05 -3.37
N VAL A 241 35.40 3.27 -3.88
CA VAL A 241 36.01 4.40 -3.17
C VAL A 241 34.95 5.06 -2.29
N LEU A 242 35.24 5.21 -1.00
CA LEU A 242 34.36 5.88 -0.05
C LEU A 242 34.59 7.39 -0.07
N TYR A 243 33.53 8.17 -0.26
CA TYR A 243 33.48 9.61 -0.03
C TYR A 243 32.35 9.91 0.94
N GLY A 244 32.61 10.74 1.96
CA GLY A 244 31.53 11.22 2.82
C GLY A 244 31.19 12.67 2.55
N VAL A 245 29.91 13.02 2.50
CA VAL A 245 29.41 14.40 2.42
C VAL A 245 28.95 14.82 3.80
N SER A 246 29.59 15.83 4.39
CA SER A 246 29.13 16.39 5.66
C SER A 246 27.88 17.22 5.41
N VAL A 247 26.76 16.88 6.08
CA VAL A 247 25.51 17.66 6.01
C VAL A 247 25.54 18.95 6.85
N VAL A 248 26.71 19.27 7.42
CA VAL A 248 26.97 20.50 8.15
C VAL A 248 28.29 21.10 7.67
N ASP A 249 28.30 22.39 7.40
CA ASP A 249 29.53 23.10 7.01
C ASP A 249 30.31 23.59 8.24
N ALA A 250 30.92 22.64 8.97
CA ALA A 250 31.71 22.92 10.16
C ALA A 250 33.08 22.20 10.10
N PRO A 251 34.05 22.69 9.30
CA PRO A 251 35.28 21.95 8.99
C PRO A 251 36.11 21.54 10.21
N GLY A 252 36.25 22.43 11.20
CA GLY A 252 36.99 22.17 12.45
C GLY A 252 36.33 21.07 13.29
N PRO A 253 35.06 21.26 13.70
CA PRO A 253 34.30 20.25 14.45
C PRO A 253 34.22 18.89 13.75
N VAL A 254 33.92 18.86 12.44
CA VAL A 254 33.86 17.61 11.66
C VAL A 254 35.19 16.86 11.72
N ARG A 255 36.31 17.57 11.50
CA ARG A 255 37.66 16.98 11.54
C ARG A 255 38.01 16.45 12.93
N ALA A 256 37.70 17.20 13.98
CA ALA A 256 38.00 16.80 15.35
C ALA A 256 37.21 15.55 15.75
N ALA A 257 35.91 15.53 15.46
CA ALA A 257 35.04 14.41 15.79
C ALA A 257 35.42 13.11 15.07
N LEU A 258 35.76 13.18 13.77
CA LEU A 258 36.22 12.01 13.03
C LEU A 258 37.55 11.45 13.57
N ARG A 259 38.50 12.32 13.95
CA ARG A 259 39.76 11.89 14.58
C ARG A 259 39.55 11.25 15.94
N GLU A 260 38.69 11.84 16.77
CA GLU A 260 38.34 11.31 18.09
C GLU A 260 37.69 9.93 17.97
N ALA A 261 36.77 9.77 17.02
CA ALA A 261 36.11 8.51 16.71
C ALA A 261 37.01 7.51 15.93
N LYS A 262 38.21 7.92 15.48
CA LYS A 262 39.11 7.14 14.62
C LYS A 262 38.48 6.75 13.27
N LEU A 263 37.65 7.64 12.73
CA LEU A 263 36.92 7.49 11.47
C LEU A 263 37.47 8.37 10.34
N ASP A 264 38.66 8.96 10.49
CA ASP A 264 39.32 9.83 9.50
C ASP A 264 40.05 9.05 8.37
N PHE A 265 39.48 7.93 7.92
CA PHE A 265 40.11 7.01 6.94
C PHE A 265 39.67 7.22 5.49
N PHE A 266 38.81 8.21 5.23
CA PHE A 266 38.21 8.47 3.91
C PHE A 266 38.13 9.98 3.62
N PRO A 267 38.11 10.41 2.33
CA PRO A 267 37.93 11.81 1.97
C PRO A 267 36.54 12.33 2.33
N VAL A 268 36.50 13.49 2.99
CA VAL A 268 35.26 14.20 3.35
C VAL A 268 35.05 15.39 2.43
N LEU A 269 33.86 15.48 1.87
CA LEU A 269 33.34 16.56 1.05
C LEU A 269 32.54 17.52 1.93
N ARG A 270 32.67 18.82 1.63
CA ARG A 270 31.84 19.87 2.23
C ARG A 270 30.72 20.26 1.27
N ASP A 271 29.56 20.58 1.81
CA ASP A 271 28.38 21.01 1.08
C ASP A 271 27.84 22.33 1.65
N PRO A 272 28.57 23.45 1.47
CA PRO A 272 28.29 24.72 2.16
C PRO A 272 26.96 25.38 1.77
N ASP A 273 26.44 25.06 0.58
CA ASP A 273 25.19 25.59 0.01
C ASP A 273 24.10 24.52 -0.10
N ASP A 274 24.27 23.35 0.55
CA ASP A 274 23.38 22.18 0.48
C ASP A 274 23.10 21.70 -0.97
N ALA A 275 23.92 22.07 -1.95
CA ALA A 275 23.68 21.76 -3.35
C ALA A 275 23.79 20.26 -3.64
N VAL A 276 24.76 19.57 -3.03
CA VAL A 276 24.95 18.12 -3.20
C VAL A 276 23.81 17.37 -2.52
N ARG A 277 23.49 17.73 -1.29
CA ARG A 277 22.38 17.18 -0.52
C ARG A 277 21.05 17.34 -1.25
N THR A 278 20.82 18.51 -1.84
CA THR A 278 19.64 18.81 -2.66
C THR A 278 19.58 17.93 -3.90
N ALA A 279 20.68 17.82 -4.65
CA ALA A 279 20.74 17.01 -5.86
C ALA A 279 20.40 15.54 -5.61
N TYR A 280 20.79 15.00 -4.44
CA TYR A 280 20.50 13.61 -4.04
C TYR A 280 19.20 13.44 -3.23
N GLY A 281 18.51 14.54 -2.90
CA GLY A 281 17.28 14.50 -2.09
C GLY A 281 17.50 13.99 -0.67
N THR A 282 18.67 14.26 -0.07
CA THR A 282 19.03 13.74 1.26
C THR A 282 18.48 14.64 2.36
N PHE A 283 17.20 14.47 2.67
CA PHE A 283 16.50 15.32 3.66
C PHE A 283 15.82 14.54 4.80
N SER A 284 15.61 13.23 4.62
CA SER A 284 14.86 12.40 5.55
C SER A 284 15.66 11.92 6.77
N GLY A 285 16.99 12.01 6.72
CA GLY A 285 17.88 11.59 7.80
C GLY A 285 19.28 11.22 7.32
N VAL A 286 20.15 10.89 8.28
CA VAL A 286 21.52 10.40 8.05
C VAL A 286 21.82 9.19 8.96
N PRO A 287 22.66 8.22 8.54
CA PRO A 287 23.40 8.21 7.28
C PRO A 287 22.49 7.97 6.07
N ASP A 288 22.81 8.61 4.95
CA ASP A 288 22.23 8.26 3.65
C ASP A 288 23.37 7.78 2.76
N ILE A 289 23.36 6.50 2.40
CA ILE A 289 24.45 5.82 1.72
C ILE A 289 24.00 5.49 0.32
N VAL A 290 24.68 6.06 -0.68
CA VAL A 290 24.42 5.86 -2.09
C VAL A 290 25.57 5.07 -2.69
N LEU A 291 25.26 3.91 -3.25
CA LEU A 291 26.21 3.10 -4.01
C LEU A 291 26.09 3.47 -5.49
N ILE A 292 27.17 3.99 -6.05
CA ILE A 292 27.27 4.38 -7.45
C ILE A 292 28.14 3.34 -8.16
N ASP A 293 27.62 2.71 -9.21
CA ASP A 293 28.37 1.73 -9.99
C ASP A 293 29.36 2.40 -10.97
N ARG A 294 30.13 1.56 -11.70
CA ARG A 294 31.18 2.02 -12.62
C ARG A 294 30.64 2.90 -13.76
N ASP A 295 29.37 2.77 -14.11
CA ASP A 295 28.74 3.57 -15.17
C ASP A 295 28.21 4.91 -14.62
N GLY A 296 28.35 5.15 -13.32
CA GLY A 296 27.84 6.33 -12.64
C GLY A 296 26.34 6.28 -12.38
N ARG A 297 25.76 5.07 -12.25
CA ARG A 297 24.35 4.88 -11.91
C ARG A 297 24.21 4.49 -10.45
N ILE A 298 23.10 4.87 -9.84
CA ILE A 298 22.79 4.50 -8.45
C ILE A 298 22.35 3.03 -8.43
N ALA A 299 23.21 2.16 -7.91
CA ALA A 299 22.98 0.73 -7.80
C ALA A 299 22.20 0.34 -6.54
N HIS A 300 22.37 1.09 -5.46
CA HIS A 300 21.68 0.89 -4.21
C HIS A 300 21.68 2.18 -3.38
N ARG A 301 20.67 2.35 -2.53
CA ARG A 301 20.62 3.44 -1.56
C ARG A 301 20.08 2.89 -0.23
N THR A 302 20.72 3.27 0.86
CA THR A 302 20.29 2.94 2.23
C THR A 302 20.10 4.25 2.99
N GLN A 303 18.89 4.47 3.52
CA GLN A 303 18.57 5.64 4.35
C GLN A 303 18.41 5.18 5.80
N GLY A 304 19.25 5.70 6.69
CA GLY A 304 19.43 5.16 8.04
C GLY A 304 20.44 4.01 8.09
N TRP A 305 20.64 3.44 9.28
CA TRP A 305 21.50 2.27 9.48
C TRP A 305 21.03 1.41 10.64
N THR A 306 20.79 0.14 10.35
CA THR A 306 20.32 -0.92 11.24
C THR A 306 21.15 -2.19 11.05
N ASP A 307 21.02 -3.16 11.95
CA ASP A 307 21.75 -4.43 11.86
C ASP A 307 21.41 -5.25 10.60
N ARG A 308 20.24 -5.01 10.00
CA ARG A 308 19.82 -5.64 8.73
C ARG A 308 20.57 -5.07 7.53
N ASP A 309 21.04 -3.83 7.61
CA ASP A 309 21.73 -3.16 6.51
C ASP A 309 23.14 -3.71 6.30
N GLU A 310 23.78 -4.24 7.34
CA GLU A 310 25.10 -4.85 7.22
C GLU A 310 25.18 -6.00 6.19
N PRO A 311 24.41 -7.10 6.32
CA PRO A 311 24.45 -8.18 5.33
C PRO A 311 24.03 -7.70 3.94
N MET A 312 23.03 -6.82 3.85
CA MET A 312 22.62 -6.22 2.57
C MET A 312 23.77 -5.44 1.92
N MET A 313 24.41 -4.56 2.68
CA MET A 313 25.52 -3.73 2.21
C MET A 313 26.71 -4.59 1.80
N ARG A 314 27.03 -5.68 2.52
CA ARG A 314 28.07 -6.65 2.07
C ARG A 314 27.75 -7.21 0.68
N MET A 315 26.51 -7.61 0.44
CA MET A 315 26.07 -8.14 -0.85
C MET A 315 26.13 -7.09 -1.95
N GLN A 316 25.69 -5.87 -1.68
CA GLN A 316 25.68 -4.76 -2.63
C GLN A 316 27.08 -4.26 -2.96
N LEU A 317 27.98 -4.15 -1.98
CA LEU A 317 29.40 -3.84 -2.19
C LEU A 317 30.06 -4.89 -3.09
N ALA A 318 29.82 -6.18 -2.82
CA ALA A 318 30.32 -7.26 -3.65
C ALA A 318 29.81 -7.16 -5.10
N LYS A 319 28.53 -6.82 -5.27
CA LYS A 319 27.88 -6.63 -6.57
C LYS A 319 28.48 -5.47 -7.36
N ILE A 320 28.58 -4.26 -6.80
CA ILE A 320 29.14 -3.10 -7.52
C ILE A 320 30.64 -3.26 -7.79
N ALA A 321 31.36 -4.02 -6.95
CA ALA A 321 32.76 -4.37 -7.17
C ALA A 321 32.92 -5.39 -8.32
N GLY A 322 31.85 -6.08 -8.74
CA GLY A 322 31.92 -7.18 -9.71
C GLY A 322 32.60 -8.42 -9.13
N THR A 323 32.40 -8.68 -7.84
CA THR A 323 32.91 -9.87 -7.13
C THR A 323 31.77 -10.86 -6.84
N LYS A 324 32.10 -12.06 -6.36
CA LYS A 324 31.09 -13.05 -5.99
C LYS A 324 30.25 -12.54 -4.83
N VAL A 325 28.96 -12.32 -5.07
CA VAL A 325 28.00 -11.89 -4.04
C VAL A 325 27.80 -13.03 -3.03
N PRO A 326 28.02 -12.81 -1.72
CA PRO A 326 27.72 -13.79 -0.69
C PRO A 326 26.20 -13.95 -0.52
N MET A 327 25.68 -15.18 -0.47
CA MET A 327 24.24 -15.43 -0.26
C MET A 327 23.92 -15.39 1.24
N LEU A 328 23.62 -14.21 1.77
CA LEU A 328 23.36 -13.98 3.20
C LEU A 328 21.86 -14.07 3.52
N LEU A 329 21.30 -15.27 3.34
CA LEU A 329 19.88 -15.56 3.59
C LEU A 329 19.65 -16.13 5.01
N SER A 330 18.47 -15.89 5.58
CA SER A 330 18.08 -16.42 6.89
C SER A 330 17.98 -17.95 6.85
N ARG A 331 18.75 -18.66 7.68
CA ARG A 331 18.80 -20.14 7.65
C ARG A 331 17.58 -20.80 8.27
N THR A 332 16.87 -20.10 9.15
CA THR A 332 15.80 -20.66 9.99
C THR A 332 14.50 -19.86 9.90
N GLY A 333 14.51 -18.71 9.24
CA GLY A 333 13.34 -17.86 9.04
C GLY A 333 13.32 -17.28 7.64
N TYR A 334 12.64 -16.16 7.47
CA TYR A 334 12.47 -15.49 6.18
C TYR A 334 13.46 -14.34 6.05
N THR A 335 13.77 -13.96 4.81
CA THR A 335 14.81 -12.95 4.52
C THR A 335 14.21 -11.68 3.92
N GLY A 336 13.15 -11.80 3.13
CA GLY A 336 12.53 -10.72 2.39
C GLY A 336 13.01 -10.59 0.94
N ASN A 337 12.20 -9.90 0.13
CA ASN A 337 12.34 -9.86 -1.34
C ASN A 337 13.54 -9.03 -1.82
N ASP A 338 13.89 -8.00 -1.08
CA ASP A 338 15.00 -7.09 -1.38
C ASP A 338 16.35 -7.83 -1.45
N VAL A 339 16.54 -8.86 -0.63
CA VAL A 339 17.76 -9.69 -0.66
C VAL A 339 17.83 -10.53 -1.94
N CYS A 340 16.70 -11.05 -2.40
CA CYS A 340 16.60 -11.76 -3.67
C CYS A 340 16.95 -10.81 -4.84
N GLY A 341 16.45 -9.57 -4.79
CA GLY A 341 16.67 -8.53 -5.80
C GLY A 341 18.13 -8.10 -5.99
N VAL A 342 19.03 -8.44 -5.06
CA VAL A 342 20.47 -8.21 -5.27
C VAL A 342 20.99 -9.02 -6.46
N CYS A 343 20.55 -10.27 -6.61
CA CYS A 343 21.00 -11.15 -7.69
C CYS A 343 19.93 -11.36 -8.78
N HIS A 344 18.66 -11.37 -8.40
CA HIS A 344 17.50 -11.60 -9.26
C HIS A 344 16.79 -10.29 -9.59
N GLU A 345 17.52 -9.34 -10.19
CA GLU A 345 17.01 -7.99 -10.46
C GLU A 345 15.78 -8.01 -11.38
N LEU A 346 15.80 -8.82 -12.43
CA LEU A 346 14.70 -8.89 -13.38
C LEU A 346 13.43 -9.45 -12.72
N GLU A 347 13.57 -10.50 -11.92
CA GLU A 347 12.48 -11.12 -11.18
C GLU A 347 11.90 -10.15 -10.15
N ALA A 348 12.76 -9.46 -9.39
CA ALA A 348 12.32 -8.44 -8.43
C ALA A 348 11.57 -7.29 -9.12
N ARG A 349 12.12 -6.76 -10.22
CA ARG A 349 11.49 -5.66 -10.99
C ARG A 349 10.17 -6.04 -11.63
N THR A 350 10.02 -7.30 -12.06
CA THR A 350 8.74 -7.78 -12.59
C THR A 350 7.74 -8.10 -11.48
N TRP A 351 8.19 -8.56 -10.30
CA TRP A 351 7.35 -8.72 -9.12
C TRP A 351 6.76 -7.38 -8.64
N GLU A 352 7.56 -6.30 -8.61
CA GLU A 352 7.11 -4.94 -8.27
C GLU A 352 5.96 -4.44 -9.17
N LEU A 353 5.80 -4.99 -10.38
CA LEU A 353 4.70 -4.66 -11.30
C LEU A 353 3.42 -5.46 -11.03
N THR A 354 3.45 -6.42 -10.11
CA THR A 354 2.31 -7.25 -9.76
C THR A 354 1.58 -6.68 -8.55
N LYS A 355 0.30 -7.05 -8.38
CA LYS A 355 -0.45 -6.70 -7.18
C LYS A 355 0.02 -7.43 -5.92
N HIS A 356 0.81 -8.49 -6.06
CA HIS A 356 1.41 -9.18 -4.92
C HIS A 356 2.39 -8.30 -4.16
N ALA A 357 3.11 -7.41 -4.86
CA ALA A 357 4.04 -6.44 -4.27
C ALA A 357 3.37 -5.25 -3.56
N ARG A 358 2.05 -5.28 -3.44
CA ARG A 358 1.20 -4.28 -2.78
C ARG A 358 0.06 -4.93 -2.02
N ALA A 359 0.18 -6.23 -1.73
CA ALA A 359 -0.87 -6.98 -1.07
C ALA A 359 -1.12 -6.42 0.33
N PHE A 360 -0.08 -6.13 1.11
CA PHE A 360 -0.30 -5.61 2.47
C PHE A 360 -0.92 -4.21 2.46
N ASP A 361 -0.56 -3.37 1.48
CA ASP A 361 -1.16 -2.05 1.29
C ASP A 361 -2.69 -2.13 1.08
N THR A 362 -3.22 -3.22 0.52
CA THR A 362 -4.67 -3.41 0.43
C THR A 362 -5.30 -3.62 1.79
N LEU A 363 -4.65 -4.33 2.71
CA LEU A 363 -5.18 -4.51 4.07
C LEU A 363 -5.24 -3.17 4.79
N VAL A 364 -4.17 -2.39 4.71
CA VAL A 364 -4.12 -1.05 5.30
C VAL A 364 -5.19 -0.13 4.69
N THR A 365 -5.39 -0.22 3.38
CA THR A 365 -6.41 0.54 2.65
C THR A 365 -7.84 0.18 3.07
N HIS A 366 -8.07 -1.00 3.65
CA HIS A 366 -9.38 -1.46 4.12
C HIS A 366 -9.47 -1.61 5.64
N GLY A 367 -8.40 -1.28 6.39
CA GLY A 367 -8.36 -1.43 7.85
C GLY A 367 -8.31 -2.88 8.35
N ALA A 368 -7.84 -3.81 7.52
CA ALA A 368 -7.75 -5.24 7.82
C ALA A 368 -6.33 -5.70 8.18
N ASP A 369 -5.39 -4.77 8.36
CA ASP A 369 -3.97 -5.03 8.65
C ASP A 369 -3.70 -5.58 10.07
N HIS A 370 -4.75 -5.72 10.88
CA HIS A 370 -4.74 -6.37 12.20
C HIS A 370 -5.58 -7.66 12.26
N ASP A 371 -6.22 -8.04 11.15
CA ASP A 371 -6.98 -9.28 11.07
C ASP A 371 -6.04 -10.43 10.69
N ALA A 372 -5.86 -11.39 11.61
CA ALA A 372 -5.01 -12.55 11.42
C ALA A 372 -5.40 -13.38 10.19
N GLU A 373 -6.69 -13.48 9.86
CA GLU A 373 -7.18 -14.21 8.69
C GLU A 373 -6.70 -13.50 7.41
N CYS A 374 -6.85 -12.18 7.35
CA CYS A 374 -6.42 -11.37 6.21
C CYS A 374 -4.89 -11.33 6.08
N VAL A 375 -4.19 -11.05 7.18
CA VAL A 375 -2.73 -10.95 7.23
C VAL A 375 -2.08 -12.25 6.77
N SER A 376 -2.65 -13.41 7.10
CA SER A 376 -2.10 -14.73 6.72
C SER A 376 -1.85 -14.91 5.22
N CYS A 377 -2.61 -14.22 4.36
CA CYS A 377 -2.51 -14.30 2.90
C CYS A 377 -1.75 -13.12 2.27
N HIS A 378 -1.41 -12.08 3.03
CA HIS A 378 -0.89 -10.81 2.53
C HIS A 378 0.55 -10.50 2.96
N VAL A 379 1.20 -11.44 3.66
CA VAL A 379 2.57 -11.29 4.17
C VAL A 379 3.38 -12.57 3.97
N VAL A 380 4.68 -12.48 4.18
CA VAL A 380 5.60 -13.62 4.10
C VAL A 380 5.66 -14.36 5.43
N GLY A 381 5.32 -15.66 5.40
CA GLY A 381 5.62 -16.58 6.51
C GLY A 381 4.78 -16.39 7.78
N PHE A 382 3.57 -15.84 7.68
CA PHE A 382 2.71 -15.63 8.85
C PHE A 382 2.54 -16.91 9.68
N GLY A 383 2.73 -16.80 11.00
CA GLY A 383 2.64 -17.92 11.94
C GLY A 383 3.82 -18.90 11.92
N ALA A 384 4.80 -18.73 11.02
CA ALA A 384 6.02 -19.54 10.97
C ALA A 384 7.18 -18.84 11.72
N PRO A 385 8.16 -19.62 12.26
CA PRO A 385 9.34 -19.04 12.91
C PRO A 385 10.10 -18.07 12.01
N GLY A 386 10.29 -16.84 12.48
CA GLY A 386 10.99 -15.78 11.74
C GLY A 386 10.24 -15.26 10.51
N GLY A 387 8.93 -15.52 10.39
CA GLY A 387 8.04 -14.88 9.43
C GLY A 387 7.40 -13.61 10.01
N PHE A 388 6.46 -13.02 9.25
CA PHE A 388 5.78 -11.79 9.65
C PHE A 388 5.02 -11.95 10.97
N ASP A 389 5.17 -10.97 11.86
CA ASP A 389 4.52 -10.88 13.18
C ASP A 389 3.73 -9.57 13.27
N MET A 390 2.42 -9.65 13.53
CA MET A 390 1.56 -8.47 13.68
C MET A 390 1.89 -7.63 14.92
N GLN A 391 2.53 -8.21 15.93
CA GLN A 391 2.93 -7.49 17.15
C GLN A 391 4.26 -6.75 16.95
N ALA A 392 5.07 -7.19 15.99
CA ALA A 392 6.36 -6.61 15.64
C ALA A 392 6.52 -6.61 14.12
N PRO A 393 5.68 -5.85 13.38
CA PRO A 393 5.67 -5.90 11.93
C PRO A 393 6.99 -5.39 11.36
N VAL A 394 7.50 -6.07 10.34
CA VAL A 394 8.74 -5.70 9.65
C VAL A 394 8.48 -5.56 8.15
N ALA A 395 8.79 -4.39 7.61
CA ALA A 395 8.44 -4.01 6.24
C ALA A 395 8.94 -4.98 5.16
N HIS A 396 10.08 -5.65 5.38
CA HIS A 396 10.66 -6.57 4.39
C HIS A 396 9.95 -7.93 4.29
N LEU A 397 9.02 -8.24 5.21
CA LEU A 397 8.17 -9.42 5.18
C LEU A 397 6.70 -9.09 4.89
N GLU A 398 6.39 -7.82 4.65
CA GLU A 398 5.10 -7.43 4.11
C GLU A 398 4.98 -7.92 2.66
N ASP A 399 3.73 -7.92 2.18
CA ASP A 399 3.34 -8.32 0.84
C ASP A 399 3.45 -9.82 0.56
N VAL A 400 2.87 -10.23 -0.56
CA VAL A 400 3.06 -11.58 -1.10
C VAL A 400 4.41 -11.63 -1.80
N GLY A 401 5.42 -12.01 -1.04
CA GLY A 401 6.82 -11.99 -1.47
C GLY A 401 7.31 -13.21 -2.24
N CYS A 402 8.58 -13.17 -2.65
CA CYS A 402 9.28 -14.27 -3.32
C CYS A 402 9.17 -15.56 -2.51
N GLU A 403 9.37 -15.47 -1.20
CA GLU A 403 9.37 -16.62 -0.29
C GLU A 403 7.97 -17.19 -0.02
N THR A 404 6.89 -16.47 -0.38
CA THR A 404 5.52 -17.00 -0.37
C THR A 404 5.31 -18.00 -1.50
N CYS A 405 5.80 -17.69 -2.71
CA CYS A 405 5.62 -18.54 -3.90
C CYS A 405 6.71 -19.63 -4.03
N HIS A 406 7.96 -19.26 -3.72
CA HIS A 406 9.13 -20.10 -3.94
C HIS A 406 9.58 -20.85 -2.70
N GLY A 407 8.88 -20.69 -1.56
CA GLY A 407 9.28 -21.23 -0.27
C GLY A 407 10.42 -20.44 0.37
N ARG A 408 10.78 -20.83 1.60
CA ARG A 408 11.83 -20.15 2.39
C ARG A 408 13.15 -20.08 1.61
N GLY A 409 13.71 -18.89 1.52
CA GLY A 409 14.90 -18.63 0.73
C GLY A 409 16.18 -19.24 1.30
N GLY A 410 16.31 -19.40 2.63
CA GLY A 410 17.56 -19.85 3.25
C GLY A 410 17.55 -21.28 3.81
N PRO A 411 18.65 -22.05 3.60
CA PRO A 411 19.74 -21.77 2.65
C PRO A 411 19.19 -21.71 1.21
N HIS A 412 19.85 -20.98 0.31
CA HIS A 412 19.39 -20.81 -1.08
C HIS A 412 19.06 -22.15 -1.73
N LEU A 413 17.87 -22.25 -2.33
CA LEU A 413 17.27 -23.51 -2.79
C LEU A 413 17.12 -24.51 -1.63
N SER A 414 16.49 -24.06 -0.55
CA SER A 414 16.21 -24.90 0.62
C SER A 414 15.35 -26.11 0.21
N PRO A 415 15.27 -27.18 1.01
CA PRO A 415 14.40 -28.33 0.70
C PRO A 415 12.93 -27.95 0.50
N ASP A 416 12.50 -26.84 1.10
CA ASP A 416 11.14 -26.30 1.00
C ASP A 416 10.96 -25.41 -0.25
N HIS A 417 12.00 -25.27 -1.07
CA HIS A 417 11.95 -24.47 -2.29
C HIS A 417 11.03 -25.13 -3.33
N VAL A 418 10.05 -24.34 -3.78
CA VAL A 418 9.11 -24.79 -4.81
C VAL A 418 9.77 -24.68 -6.18
N ALA A 419 10.15 -25.84 -6.72
CA ALA A 419 10.69 -25.93 -8.08
C ALA A 419 9.63 -25.58 -9.13
N SER A 420 10.10 -25.11 -10.28
CA SER A 420 9.28 -24.64 -11.42
C SER A 420 8.26 -25.69 -11.88
N GLY A 421 7.05 -25.65 -11.31
CA GLY A 421 5.97 -26.59 -11.62
C GLY A 421 4.97 -26.82 -10.48
N GLY A 422 5.37 -26.63 -9.22
CA GLY A 422 4.53 -26.89 -8.04
C GLY A 422 3.71 -25.71 -7.52
N TYR A 423 3.52 -24.64 -8.31
CA TYR A 423 2.97 -23.39 -7.80
C TYR A 423 1.45 -23.42 -7.53
N GLU A 424 0.69 -24.30 -8.19
CA GLU A 424 -0.78 -24.32 -8.04
C GLU A 424 -1.19 -24.53 -6.58
N ALA A 425 -0.56 -25.49 -5.89
CA ALA A 425 -0.81 -25.75 -4.48
C ALA A 425 -0.55 -24.52 -3.60
N VAL A 426 0.48 -23.72 -3.93
CA VAL A 426 0.82 -22.49 -3.23
C VAL A 426 -0.18 -21.39 -3.53
N CYS A 427 -0.61 -21.25 -4.78
CA CYS A 427 -1.62 -20.26 -5.16
C CYS A 427 -2.95 -20.51 -4.44
N THR A 428 -3.39 -21.76 -4.35
CA THR A 428 -4.70 -22.13 -3.80
C THR A 428 -4.81 -22.05 -2.28
N THR A 429 -3.69 -21.82 -1.56
CA THR A 429 -3.76 -21.53 -0.11
C THR A 429 -4.52 -20.23 0.15
N CYS A 430 -4.23 -19.21 -0.67
CA CYS A 430 -4.83 -17.88 -0.59
C CYS A 430 -5.93 -17.71 -1.64
N HIS A 431 -5.75 -18.19 -2.88
CA HIS A 431 -6.73 -18.10 -3.95
C HIS A 431 -7.64 -19.33 -4.01
N ASN A 432 -8.65 -19.32 -3.14
CA ASN A 432 -9.68 -20.35 -3.09
C ASN A 432 -11.08 -19.72 -3.19
N PRO A 433 -12.17 -20.50 -3.34
CA PRO A 433 -13.51 -19.95 -3.48
C PRO A 433 -14.00 -19.07 -2.33
N THR A 434 -13.36 -19.12 -1.15
CA THR A 434 -13.66 -18.27 0.00
C THR A 434 -12.96 -16.91 -0.07
N HIS A 435 -11.77 -16.85 -0.68
CA HIS A 435 -10.89 -15.68 -0.64
C HIS A 435 -10.67 -15.01 -2.00
N SER A 436 -11.00 -15.67 -3.11
CA SER A 436 -10.74 -15.16 -4.46
C SER A 436 -11.82 -15.57 -5.45
N LEU A 437 -12.71 -14.62 -5.76
CA LEU A 437 -13.75 -14.78 -6.77
C LEU A 437 -13.15 -14.82 -8.17
N GLY A 438 -13.56 -15.83 -8.96
CA GLY A 438 -13.17 -15.96 -10.36
C GLY A 438 -11.70 -16.30 -10.60
N PHE A 439 -10.97 -16.75 -9.58
CA PHE A 439 -9.60 -17.22 -9.75
C PHE A 439 -9.55 -18.53 -10.52
N ASP A 440 -8.76 -18.54 -11.59
CA ASP A 440 -8.38 -19.74 -12.34
C ASP A 440 -6.87 -19.75 -12.52
N PHE A 441 -6.20 -20.79 -12.03
CA PHE A 441 -4.74 -20.84 -12.00
C PHE A 441 -4.13 -20.73 -13.41
N ALA A 442 -4.71 -21.41 -14.39
CA ALA A 442 -4.17 -21.46 -15.75
C ALA A 442 -4.18 -20.09 -16.44
N THR A 443 -5.25 -19.30 -16.24
CA THR A 443 -5.42 -17.97 -16.84
C THR A 443 -4.73 -16.86 -16.04
N PHE A 444 -4.57 -17.02 -14.73
CA PHE A 444 -3.93 -16.01 -13.87
C PHE A 444 -2.41 -16.15 -13.80
N ARG A 445 -1.85 -17.36 -13.87
CA ARG A 445 -0.39 -17.60 -13.79
C ARG A 445 0.44 -16.75 -14.77
N PRO A 446 0.05 -16.55 -16.05
CA PRO A 446 0.81 -15.68 -16.95
C PRO A 446 0.94 -14.23 -16.47
N ARG A 447 0.01 -13.72 -15.65
CA ARG A 447 0.00 -12.33 -15.15
C ARG A 447 1.05 -12.05 -14.08
N ILE A 448 1.61 -13.08 -13.48
CA ILE A 448 2.66 -12.98 -12.45
C ILE A 448 3.98 -13.62 -12.90
N SER A 449 4.04 -14.09 -14.14
CA SER A 449 5.24 -14.72 -14.69
C SER A 449 6.30 -13.65 -14.96
N HIS A 450 7.46 -13.77 -14.30
CA HIS A 450 8.60 -12.88 -14.52
C HIS A 450 8.96 -12.78 -16.02
N THR A 451 9.02 -13.92 -16.72
CA THR A 451 9.33 -13.96 -18.16
C THR A 451 8.25 -13.31 -19.01
N ALA A 452 6.97 -13.54 -18.71
CA ALA A 452 5.87 -12.96 -19.47
C ALA A 452 5.83 -11.43 -19.30
N ILE A 453 5.95 -10.95 -18.06
CA ILE A 453 5.96 -9.50 -17.76
C ILE A 453 7.20 -8.83 -18.37
N ALA A 454 8.37 -9.45 -18.28
CA ALA A 454 9.59 -8.94 -18.90
C ALA A 454 9.47 -8.80 -20.42
N ALA A 455 8.72 -9.69 -21.08
CA ALA A 455 8.51 -9.66 -22.53
C ALA A 455 7.46 -8.62 -22.99
N LEU A 456 6.70 -8.00 -22.09
CA LEU A 456 5.72 -6.98 -22.44
C LEU A 456 6.38 -5.74 -23.05
N ALA A 457 5.62 -4.97 -23.81
CA ALA A 457 6.09 -3.67 -24.29
C ALA A 457 6.19 -2.66 -23.12
N PRO A 458 7.10 -1.67 -23.18
CA PRO A 458 7.26 -0.65 -22.14
C PRO A 458 5.95 0.02 -21.68
N GLU A 459 5.07 0.35 -22.62
CA GLU A 459 3.79 0.99 -22.36
C GLU A 459 2.82 0.08 -21.60
N GLU A 460 2.85 -1.23 -21.87
CA GLU A 460 2.06 -2.21 -21.14
C GLU A 460 2.60 -2.40 -19.72
N ARG A 461 3.93 -2.45 -19.55
CA ARG A 461 4.53 -2.45 -18.20
C ARG A 461 4.21 -1.18 -17.43
N ALA A 462 4.16 -0.02 -18.09
CA ALA A 462 3.75 1.23 -17.48
C ALA A 462 2.27 1.24 -17.08
N ARG A 463 1.41 0.54 -17.84
CA ARG A 463 0.01 0.29 -17.43
C ARG A 463 -0.05 -0.57 -16.18
N LEU A 464 0.64 -1.71 -16.14
CA LEU A 464 0.73 -2.55 -14.92
C LEU A 464 1.26 -1.74 -13.72
N ALA A 465 2.34 -0.98 -13.97
CA ALA A 465 2.78 0.23 -13.27
C ALA A 465 1.65 0.89 -12.48
N ARG A 466 0.77 1.55 -13.23
CA ARG A 466 -0.33 2.38 -12.73
C ARG A 466 -1.50 1.58 -12.15
N ASP A 467 -1.78 0.39 -12.67
CA ASP A 467 -2.98 -0.39 -12.36
C ASP A 467 -2.88 -1.24 -11.09
N THR A 468 -1.70 -1.31 -10.46
CA THR A 468 -1.50 -2.04 -9.19
C THR A 468 -2.40 -1.55 -8.04
N GLY A 469 -3.03 -0.38 -8.13
CA GLY A 469 -4.02 0.14 -7.16
C GLY A 469 -5.44 0.34 -7.70
N GLY A 470 -5.72 0.05 -8.98
CA GLY A 470 -7.05 0.30 -9.57
C GLY A 470 -8.05 -0.84 -9.35
N PRO A 471 -9.36 -0.54 -9.27
CA PRO A 471 -10.41 -1.57 -9.25
C PRO A 471 -10.30 -2.43 -10.52
N ARG A 472 -10.41 -3.75 -10.37
CA ARG A 472 -10.43 -4.68 -11.51
C ARG A 472 -11.87 -4.95 -11.89
N ASP A 473 -12.05 -5.26 -13.17
CA ASP A 473 -13.25 -5.97 -13.58
C ASP A 473 -13.13 -7.43 -13.13
N VAL A 474 -13.87 -7.76 -12.08
CA VAL A 474 -13.85 -9.06 -11.40
C VAL A 474 -14.97 -9.98 -11.88
N LEU A 475 -15.85 -9.49 -12.74
CA LEU A 475 -16.98 -10.26 -13.25
C LEU A 475 -16.58 -11.04 -14.51
N PRO A 476 -16.93 -12.34 -14.61
CA PRO A 476 -16.77 -13.13 -15.82
C PRO A 476 -17.42 -12.44 -17.02
N LYS A 477 -16.69 -12.40 -18.14
CA LYS A 477 -17.13 -11.80 -19.41
C LYS A 477 -17.42 -12.80 -20.51
N ALA A 478 -17.11 -14.07 -20.30
CA ALA A 478 -17.24 -15.09 -21.33
C ALA A 478 -18.71 -15.39 -21.68
N ALA A 479 -19.59 -15.38 -20.68
CA ALA A 479 -21.01 -15.61 -20.87
C ALA A 479 -21.74 -14.32 -21.31
N ALA A 480 -22.69 -14.49 -22.23
CA ALA A 480 -23.62 -13.44 -22.64
C ALA A 480 -24.53 -13.01 -21.49
N ILE A 481 -24.95 -11.76 -21.53
CA ILE A 481 -25.97 -11.18 -20.66
C ILE A 481 -27.34 -11.70 -21.12
N VAL A 482 -28.16 -12.17 -20.19
CA VAL A 482 -29.48 -12.77 -20.48
C VAL A 482 -30.66 -11.98 -19.91
N GLY A 483 -30.39 -10.97 -19.08
CA GLY A 483 -31.39 -10.15 -18.43
C GLY A 483 -31.83 -10.69 -17.07
N SER A 484 -32.35 -9.81 -16.21
CA SER A 484 -32.74 -10.18 -14.85
C SER A 484 -34.02 -11.01 -14.81
N ASP A 485 -34.89 -10.88 -15.82
CA ASP A 485 -36.11 -11.66 -15.90
C ASP A 485 -35.84 -13.16 -16.07
N ALA A 486 -34.71 -13.54 -16.69
CA ALA A 486 -34.27 -14.93 -16.81
C ALA A 486 -33.98 -15.58 -15.44
N CYS A 487 -33.59 -14.79 -14.44
CA CYS A 487 -33.26 -15.28 -13.09
C CYS A 487 -34.51 -15.51 -12.22
N LYS A 488 -35.58 -14.75 -12.47
CA LYS A 488 -36.78 -14.67 -11.60
C LYS A 488 -37.42 -16.04 -11.31
N GLY A 489 -37.47 -16.92 -12.31
CA GLY A 489 -38.17 -18.21 -12.19
C GLY A 489 -37.53 -19.19 -11.20
N CYS A 490 -36.22 -19.06 -10.94
CA CYS A 490 -35.49 -19.91 -10.00
C CYS A 490 -35.11 -19.17 -8.70
N HIS A 491 -34.99 -17.83 -8.76
CA HIS A 491 -34.52 -16.97 -7.67
C HIS A 491 -35.60 -15.95 -7.26
N GLU A 492 -36.81 -16.42 -6.99
CA GLU A 492 -37.96 -15.54 -6.73
C GLU A 492 -37.75 -14.62 -5.51
N ALA A 493 -37.15 -15.15 -4.43
CA ALA A 493 -36.89 -14.41 -3.21
C ALA A 493 -35.83 -13.31 -3.43
N GLU A 494 -34.73 -13.65 -4.09
CA GLU A 494 -33.67 -12.69 -4.42
C GLU A 494 -34.18 -11.62 -5.39
N PHE A 495 -34.94 -12.01 -6.42
CA PHE A 495 -35.55 -11.10 -7.37
C PHE A 495 -36.52 -10.12 -6.69
N ALA A 496 -37.34 -10.60 -5.74
CA ALA A 496 -38.25 -9.74 -4.98
C ALA A 496 -37.48 -8.66 -4.20
N THR A 497 -36.41 -9.05 -3.49
CA THR A 497 -35.54 -8.12 -2.75
C THR A 497 -34.88 -7.10 -3.69
N TRP A 498 -34.24 -7.57 -4.76
CA TRP A 498 -33.58 -6.68 -5.72
C TRP A 498 -34.55 -5.74 -6.44
N SER A 499 -35.73 -6.20 -6.85
CA SER A 499 -36.70 -5.40 -7.60
C SER A 499 -37.24 -4.20 -6.80
N ALA A 500 -37.21 -4.27 -5.46
CA ALA A 500 -37.56 -3.17 -4.58
C ALA A 500 -36.44 -2.12 -4.45
N SER A 501 -35.20 -2.48 -4.78
CA SER A 501 -34.02 -1.64 -4.62
C SER A 501 -33.97 -0.46 -5.60
N PRO A 502 -33.13 0.56 -5.33
CA PRO A 502 -32.84 1.62 -6.30
C PRO A 502 -32.19 1.11 -7.59
N HIS A 503 -31.41 0.02 -7.54
CA HIS A 503 -30.72 -0.55 -8.70
C HIS A 503 -31.69 -1.00 -9.81
N ALA A 504 -32.83 -1.58 -9.42
CA ALA A 504 -33.87 -1.98 -10.36
C ALA A 504 -34.53 -0.78 -11.10
N ARG A 505 -34.32 0.44 -10.62
CA ARG A 505 -34.89 1.71 -11.15
C ARG A 505 -33.82 2.76 -11.43
N ALA A 506 -32.55 2.35 -11.55
CA ALA A 506 -31.42 3.29 -11.64
C ALA A 506 -31.56 4.23 -12.84
N ILE A 507 -31.96 3.71 -14.01
CA ILE A 507 -32.11 4.49 -15.25
C ILE A 507 -33.25 5.51 -15.17
N ASP A 508 -34.28 5.29 -14.35
CA ASP A 508 -35.47 6.14 -14.25
C ASP A 508 -35.09 7.58 -13.84
N SER A 509 -34.10 7.69 -12.95
CA SER A 509 -33.57 8.97 -12.49
C SER A 509 -32.92 9.78 -13.61
N LEU A 510 -32.25 9.11 -14.57
CA LEU A 510 -31.65 9.73 -15.75
C LEU A 510 -32.69 10.04 -16.81
N ALA A 511 -33.63 9.12 -17.03
CA ALA A 511 -34.74 9.31 -17.96
C ALA A 511 -35.58 10.54 -17.57
N ALA A 512 -35.87 10.73 -16.29
CA ALA A 512 -36.58 11.90 -15.77
C ALA A 512 -35.84 13.23 -16.03
N GLN A 513 -34.51 13.18 -16.22
CA GLN A 513 -33.67 14.33 -16.55
C GLN A 513 -33.44 14.50 -18.06
N GLY A 514 -34.05 13.65 -18.90
CA GLY A 514 -33.79 13.64 -20.35
C GLY A 514 -32.40 13.09 -20.73
N ARG A 515 -31.75 12.36 -19.82
CA ARG A 515 -30.39 11.81 -19.98
C ARG A 515 -30.36 10.28 -20.12
N GLY A 516 -31.51 9.66 -20.34
CA GLY A 516 -31.63 8.20 -20.44
C GLY A 516 -30.83 7.57 -21.59
N GLU A 517 -30.51 8.35 -22.63
CA GLU A 517 -29.74 7.94 -23.82
C GLU A 517 -28.25 8.36 -23.73
N ASP A 518 -27.82 8.96 -22.62
CA ASP A 518 -26.44 9.36 -22.43
C ASP A 518 -25.56 8.12 -22.22
N SER A 519 -24.83 7.73 -23.27
CA SER A 519 -23.95 6.56 -23.27
C SER A 519 -22.87 6.57 -22.18
N ALA A 520 -22.48 7.74 -21.66
CA ALA A 520 -21.54 7.81 -20.55
C ALA A 520 -22.23 7.39 -19.24
N CYS A 521 -23.47 7.85 -19.02
CA CYS A 521 -24.25 7.52 -17.83
C CYS A 521 -24.80 6.10 -17.85
N GLN A 522 -25.15 5.59 -19.03
CA GLN A 522 -25.67 4.23 -19.18
C GLN A 522 -24.68 3.19 -18.64
N LYS A 523 -23.36 3.41 -18.74
CA LYS A 523 -22.35 2.49 -18.18
C LYS A 523 -22.59 2.08 -16.72
N CYS A 524 -23.24 2.93 -15.93
CA CYS A 524 -23.55 2.67 -14.51
C CYS A 524 -25.05 2.46 -14.23
N HIS A 525 -25.95 2.68 -15.21
CA HIS A 525 -27.39 2.71 -14.99
C HIS A 525 -28.17 1.61 -15.75
N VAL A 526 -27.49 0.80 -16.57
CA VAL A 526 -28.09 -0.33 -17.31
C VAL A 526 -27.28 -1.62 -17.12
N THR A 527 -27.87 -2.76 -17.49
CA THR A 527 -27.27 -4.08 -17.33
C THR A 527 -26.39 -4.39 -18.53
N GLY A 528 -25.12 -4.71 -18.26
CA GLY A 528 -24.21 -5.21 -19.30
C GLY A 528 -23.95 -4.22 -20.43
N ALA A 529 -23.87 -2.92 -20.13
CA ALA A 529 -23.67 -1.85 -21.11
C ALA A 529 -22.56 -2.19 -22.15
N GLY A 530 -22.95 -2.35 -23.41
CA GLY A 530 -22.03 -2.67 -24.52
C GLY A 530 -21.40 -4.07 -24.49
N ARG A 531 -21.90 -4.98 -23.65
CA ARG A 531 -21.50 -6.40 -23.61
C ARG A 531 -22.39 -7.24 -24.54
N ASP A 532 -21.93 -8.45 -24.87
CA ASP A 532 -22.73 -9.42 -25.60
C ASP A 532 -24.02 -9.76 -24.84
N GLY A 533 -25.16 -9.64 -25.52
CA GLY A 533 -26.50 -9.74 -24.94
C GLY A 533 -26.93 -8.60 -24.00
N GLY A 534 -26.06 -7.62 -23.74
CA GLY A 534 -26.30 -6.53 -22.79
C GLY A 534 -26.89 -5.27 -23.43
N PHE A 535 -27.14 -4.24 -22.61
CA PHE A 535 -27.81 -3.03 -23.09
C PHE A 535 -26.95 -2.30 -24.14
N PRO A 536 -27.50 -1.98 -25.33
CA PRO A 536 -26.78 -1.23 -26.36
C PRO A 536 -26.64 0.25 -25.99
N LEU A 537 -25.40 0.73 -25.87
CA LEU A 537 -25.11 2.11 -25.49
C LEU A 537 -25.64 3.12 -26.52
N GLY A 538 -26.25 4.20 -26.02
CA GLY A 538 -26.88 5.26 -26.80
C GLY A 538 -28.34 5.02 -27.17
N GLU A 539 -28.88 3.83 -26.87
CA GLU A 539 -30.28 3.53 -27.18
C GLU A 539 -31.25 3.94 -26.06
N ALA A 540 -32.52 4.12 -26.43
CA ALA A 540 -33.59 4.49 -25.52
C ALA A 540 -33.89 3.35 -24.52
N PRO A 541 -33.97 3.64 -23.21
CA PRO A 541 -34.29 2.62 -22.19
C PRO A 541 -35.58 1.83 -22.45
N SER A 542 -36.58 2.46 -23.07
CA SER A 542 -37.87 1.83 -23.39
C SER A 542 -37.77 0.69 -24.41
N GLY A 543 -36.72 0.64 -25.22
CA GLY A 543 -36.49 -0.45 -26.19
C GLY A 543 -35.99 -1.74 -25.54
N HIS A 544 -35.44 -1.66 -24.32
CA HIS A 544 -34.76 -2.76 -23.65
C HIS A 544 -35.13 -2.85 -22.15
N PRO A 545 -36.42 -3.03 -21.80
CA PRO A 545 -36.90 -2.89 -20.43
C PRO A 545 -36.25 -3.87 -19.43
N ASP A 546 -35.82 -5.05 -19.88
CA ASP A 546 -35.13 -6.01 -19.03
C ASP A 546 -33.68 -5.61 -18.72
N LEU A 547 -33.05 -4.85 -19.62
CA LEU A 547 -31.67 -4.41 -19.49
C LEU A 547 -31.56 -2.95 -19.00
N ALA A 548 -32.64 -2.18 -19.07
CA ALA A 548 -32.76 -0.78 -18.66
C ALA A 548 -32.81 -0.61 -17.13
N ARG A 549 -31.83 -1.18 -16.44
CA ARG A 549 -31.74 -1.26 -14.98
C ARG A 549 -30.37 -1.78 -14.58
N VAL A 550 -29.94 -1.58 -13.34
CA VAL A 550 -28.77 -2.28 -12.80
C VAL A 550 -29.26 -3.66 -12.31
N GLY A 551 -29.16 -4.65 -13.21
CA GLY A 551 -29.69 -6.00 -13.04
C GLY A 551 -28.75 -6.97 -12.33
N CYS A 552 -29.19 -8.22 -12.12
CA CYS A 552 -28.41 -9.24 -11.43
C CYS A 552 -26.99 -9.40 -12.01
N GLU A 553 -26.88 -9.36 -13.33
CA GLU A 553 -25.63 -9.59 -14.06
C GLU A 553 -24.65 -8.41 -13.98
N SER A 554 -25.08 -7.26 -13.46
CA SER A 554 -24.19 -6.15 -13.09
C SER A 554 -23.37 -6.44 -11.82
N CYS A 555 -23.82 -7.38 -10.98
CA CYS A 555 -23.11 -7.78 -9.76
C CYS A 555 -22.57 -9.21 -9.82
N HIS A 556 -23.19 -10.08 -10.63
CA HIS A 556 -22.88 -11.51 -10.66
C HIS A 556 -22.16 -11.95 -11.96
N GLY A 557 -22.09 -11.09 -12.98
CA GLY A 557 -21.59 -11.45 -14.32
C GLY A 557 -22.66 -12.09 -15.21
N GLY A 558 -22.30 -12.38 -16.46
CA GLY A 558 -23.25 -12.88 -17.46
C GLY A 558 -23.80 -14.27 -17.11
N GLY A 559 -25.11 -14.42 -17.22
CA GLY A 559 -25.87 -15.61 -16.84
C GLY A 559 -26.06 -16.62 -17.95
N GLY A 560 -25.58 -16.37 -19.18
CA GLY A 560 -25.77 -17.27 -20.33
C GLY A 560 -25.42 -18.73 -20.06
N ASP A 561 -24.23 -18.98 -19.50
CA ASP A 561 -23.81 -20.32 -19.10
C ASP A 561 -24.59 -20.82 -17.88
N HIS A 562 -25.08 -19.93 -17.01
CA HIS A 562 -25.84 -20.32 -15.84
C HIS A 562 -27.26 -20.79 -16.17
N VAL A 563 -27.93 -20.16 -17.13
CA VAL A 563 -29.32 -20.50 -17.51
C VAL A 563 -29.40 -21.63 -18.55
N ALA A 564 -28.27 -22.01 -19.16
CA ALA A 564 -28.23 -23.07 -20.16
C ALA A 564 -28.75 -24.43 -19.60
N PRO A 565 -29.49 -25.24 -20.40
CA PRO A 565 -30.19 -26.44 -19.93
C PRO A 565 -29.32 -27.48 -19.21
N ASP A 566 -28.07 -27.67 -19.66
CA ASP A 566 -27.17 -28.73 -19.17
C ASP A 566 -25.90 -28.19 -18.48
N ALA A 567 -25.83 -26.88 -18.24
CA ALA A 567 -24.63 -26.27 -17.70
C ALA A 567 -24.50 -26.46 -16.18
N PRO A 568 -23.27 -26.62 -15.66
CA PRO A 568 -23.04 -26.65 -14.23
C PRO A 568 -23.47 -25.32 -13.60
N LYS A 569 -24.48 -25.34 -12.74
CA LYS A 569 -25.03 -24.11 -12.11
C LYS A 569 -24.07 -23.48 -11.10
N ARG A 570 -23.15 -24.26 -10.52
CA ARG A 570 -22.11 -23.76 -9.62
C ARG A 570 -20.90 -23.31 -10.44
N GLY A 571 -20.39 -22.11 -10.15
CA GLY A 571 -19.20 -21.55 -10.80
C GLY A 571 -19.44 -20.89 -12.16
N THR A 572 -20.68 -20.89 -12.68
CA THR A 572 -21.07 -20.20 -13.93
C THR A 572 -21.49 -18.76 -13.73
N ILE A 573 -21.74 -18.35 -12.49
CA ILE A 573 -22.03 -16.98 -12.10
C ILE A 573 -21.30 -16.68 -10.77
N VAL A 574 -20.92 -15.42 -10.55
CA VAL A 574 -20.19 -15.01 -9.33
C VAL A 574 -21.14 -15.05 -8.15
N SER A 575 -20.76 -15.73 -7.08
CA SER A 575 -21.40 -15.63 -5.78
C SER A 575 -20.68 -14.57 -4.96
N LEU A 576 -21.42 -13.63 -4.38
CA LEU A 576 -20.90 -12.62 -3.47
C LEU A 576 -21.11 -13.17 -2.04
N GLY A 577 -20.05 -13.72 -1.44
CA GLY A 577 -20.05 -14.33 -0.10
C GLY A 577 -19.70 -13.36 1.04
N ASP A 578 -19.27 -13.90 2.18
CA ASP A 578 -19.27 -13.28 3.52
C ASP A 578 -17.92 -12.79 4.04
N LYS A 579 -16.80 -13.39 3.61
CA LYS A 579 -15.58 -13.41 4.44
C LYS A 579 -14.42 -12.56 3.94
N CYS A 580 -14.22 -12.47 2.63
CA CYS A 580 -13.13 -11.67 2.05
C CYS A 580 -13.61 -10.80 0.89
N ASP A 581 -14.93 -10.77 0.68
CA ASP A 581 -15.54 -10.13 -0.47
C ASP A 581 -15.72 -8.64 -0.28
N SER A 582 -15.44 -8.06 0.88
CA SER A 582 -15.44 -6.59 1.05
C SER A 582 -14.53 -5.95 -0.01
N CYS A 583 -13.30 -6.43 -0.18
CA CYS A 583 -12.35 -5.89 -1.17
C CYS A 583 -12.73 -6.16 -2.65
N VAL A 584 -13.48 -7.23 -2.94
CA VAL A 584 -13.86 -7.62 -4.31
C VAL A 584 -15.23 -7.04 -4.70
N ILE A 585 -16.21 -7.11 -3.80
CA ILE A 585 -17.50 -6.41 -3.90
C ILE A 585 -17.26 -4.90 -3.98
N LEU A 586 -16.28 -4.35 -3.26
CA LEU A 586 -15.87 -2.96 -3.43
C LEU A 586 -15.47 -2.62 -4.87
N GLN A 587 -14.86 -3.55 -5.61
CA GLN A 587 -14.51 -3.32 -7.01
C GLN A 587 -15.73 -3.36 -7.92
N ILE A 588 -16.74 -4.17 -7.57
CA ILE A 588 -18.03 -4.24 -8.27
C ILE A 588 -18.86 -2.97 -8.00
N CYS A 589 -19.00 -2.57 -6.74
CA CYS A 589 -19.74 -1.38 -6.35
C CYS A 589 -19.02 -0.09 -6.82
N GLY A 590 -17.70 -0.05 -6.62
CA GLY A 590 -16.83 1.08 -6.95
C GLY A 590 -16.62 1.30 -8.45
N SER A 591 -17.10 0.41 -9.33
CA SER A 591 -17.13 0.71 -10.77
C SER A 591 -18.17 1.78 -11.14
N CYS A 592 -19.12 2.04 -10.23
CA CYS A 592 -20.19 3.02 -10.41
C CYS A 592 -20.25 4.04 -9.26
N HIS A 593 -19.98 3.60 -8.03
CA HIS A 593 -19.98 4.44 -6.84
C HIS A 593 -18.56 4.94 -6.55
N ASP A 594 -18.15 6.01 -7.21
CA ASP A 594 -16.87 6.67 -6.97
C ASP A 594 -17.06 8.18 -6.73
N ALA A 595 -15.99 8.89 -6.37
CA ALA A 595 -16.07 10.32 -6.10
C ALA A 595 -16.55 11.18 -7.29
N ALA A 596 -16.42 10.69 -8.54
CA ALA A 596 -16.87 11.42 -9.73
C ALA A 596 -18.37 11.17 -10.01
N ASN A 597 -18.85 9.96 -9.76
CA ASN A 597 -20.18 9.49 -10.13
C ASN A 597 -21.17 9.50 -8.95
N ASP A 598 -20.71 9.26 -7.73
CA ASP A 598 -21.50 9.27 -6.49
C ASP A 598 -20.69 9.85 -5.29
N PRO A 599 -20.46 11.17 -5.25
CA PRO A 599 -19.60 11.82 -4.25
C PRO A 599 -20.14 11.78 -2.82
N LYS A 600 -21.37 11.29 -2.61
CA LYS A 600 -21.98 11.13 -1.27
C LYS A 600 -21.99 9.68 -0.80
N PHE A 601 -21.44 8.76 -1.60
CA PHE A 601 -21.34 7.36 -1.22
C PHE A 601 -20.29 7.20 -0.13
N GLU A 602 -20.73 6.97 1.11
CA GLU A 602 -19.85 6.58 2.21
C GLU A 602 -19.64 5.06 2.14
N PHE A 603 -18.39 4.62 1.98
CA PHE A 603 -18.03 3.21 1.95
C PHE A 603 -18.04 2.58 3.35
N SER A 604 -19.24 2.49 3.94
CA SER A 604 -19.56 1.61 5.09
C SER A 604 -19.82 0.21 4.54
N VAL A 605 -18.76 -0.47 4.13
CA VAL A 605 -18.80 -1.65 3.23
C VAL A 605 -19.70 -2.74 3.80
N GLU A 606 -19.56 -3.03 5.09
CA GLU A 606 -20.32 -4.08 5.77
C GLU A 606 -21.81 -3.74 5.82
N GLU A 607 -22.18 -2.48 6.11
CA GLU A 607 -23.57 -2.05 6.21
C GLU A 607 -24.27 -1.98 4.84
N HIS A 608 -23.55 -1.50 3.82
CA HIS A 608 -24.07 -1.45 2.46
C HIS A 608 -24.19 -2.85 1.84
N ILE A 609 -23.21 -3.73 2.07
CA ILE A 609 -23.27 -5.13 1.66
C ILE A 609 -24.43 -5.84 2.35
N GLU A 610 -24.61 -5.64 3.66
CA GLU A 610 -25.70 -6.30 4.40
C GLU A 610 -27.09 -5.89 3.87
N ARG A 611 -27.28 -4.61 3.51
CA ARG A 611 -28.52 -4.15 2.86
C ARG A 611 -28.81 -4.81 1.52
N GLN A 612 -27.77 -5.21 0.80
CA GLN A 612 -27.90 -5.87 -0.50
C GLN A 612 -27.80 -7.39 -0.40
N ARG A 613 -27.46 -7.94 0.78
CA ARG A 613 -27.23 -9.37 0.99
C ARG A 613 -28.51 -10.16 0.71
N HIS A 614 -28.40 -11.13 -0.18
CA HIS A 614 -29.48 -12.02 -0.56
C HIS A 614 -28.93 -13.43 -0.82
N GLY A 615 -29.75 -14.46 -0.57
CA GLY A 615 -29.36 -15.86 -0.68
C GLY A 615 -29.54 -16.65 0.62
N THR A 616 -29.42 -17.98 0.54
CA THR A 616 -29.63 -18.90 1.67
C THR A 616 -28.38 -19.73 2.01
N ILE A 617 -27.31 -19.63 1.21
CA ILE A 617 -26.14 -20.52 1.27
C ILE A 617 -24.84 -19.70 1.21
N GLU A 618 -23.90 -19.99 2.12
CA GLU A 618 -22.53 -19.46 2.18
C GLU A 618 -21.73 -19.92 0.95
N ALA A 619 -21.07 -18.96 0.28
CA ALA A 619 -20.36 -19.18 -0.96
C ALA A 619 -19.23 -20.20 -0.79
N GLY A 620 -19.14 -21.18 -1.70
CA GLY A 620 -18.09 -22.20 -1.71
C GLY A 620 -18.20 -23.28 -0.61
N THR A 621 -19.00 -23.08 0.43
CA THR A 621 -19.13 -24.05 1.54
C THR A 621 -20.39 -24.91 1.46
N GLY A 622 -21.43 -24.41 0.77
CA GLY A 622 -22.72 -25.10 0.68
C GLY A 622 -23.51 -25.14 1.98
N LYS A 623 -23.06 -24.41 3.02
CA LYS A 623 -23.73 -24.31 4.32
C LYS A 623 -24.79 -23.21 4.28
N PRO A 624 -25.88 -23.31 5.06
CA PRO A 624 -26.81 -22.20 5.21
C PRO A 624 -26.09 -20.95 5.76
N LEU A 625 -26.42 -19.77 5.23
CA LEU A 625 -25.99 -18.51 5.84
C LEU A 625 -26.48 -18.48 7.30
N SER A 626 -25.58 -18.20 8.25
CA SER A 626 -25.98 -18.22 9.67
C SER A 626 -26.90 -17.04 9.99
N THR A 627 -27.97 -17.30 10.72
CA THR A 627 -28.88 -16.26 11.24
C THR A 627 -28.19 -15.37 12.29
N SER A 628 -27.02 -15.75 12.80
CA SER A 628 -26.30 -15.04 13.86
C SER A 628 -25.60 -13.76 13.40
N ALA A 629 -25.29 -13.62 12.10
CA ALA A 629 -24.72 -12.39 11.56
C ALA A 629 -25.76 -11.25 11.54
N LEU A 630 -27.05 -11.60 11.34
CA LEU A 630 -28.17 -10.66 11.43
C LEU A 630 -28.42 -10.20 12.88
N ASP A 631 -28.37 -11.11 13.86
CA ASP A 631 -28.71 -10.77 15.26
C ASP A 631 -27.59 -10.08 16.05
N GLY A 632 -26.31 -10.38 15.77
CA GLY A 632 -25.17 -9.83 16.53
C GLY A 632 -24.95 -8.33 16.31
N HIS A 633 -25.19 -7.84 15.08
CA HIS A 633 -25.02 -6.43 14.75
C HIS A 633 -26.30 -5.60 14.86
N LEU A 634 -27.49 -6.20 14.76
CA LEU A 634 -28.74 -5.49 15.06
C LEU A 634 -28.83 -5.10 16.55
N GLN A 635 -28.26 -5.87 17.48
CA GLN A 635 -28.19 -5.44 18.89
C GLN A 635 -27.22 -4.27 19.10
N GLY A 636 -26.11 -4.20 18.36
CA GLY A 636 -25.17 -3.05 18.39
C GLY A 636 -25.69 -1.81 17.67
N GLY A 637 -26.37 -1.98 16.54
CA GLY A 637 -26.96 -0.92 15.71
C GLY A 637 -28.25 -0.35 16.31
N ALA A 638 -29.13 -1.20 16.85
CA ALA A 638 -30.34 -0.74 17.55
C ALA A 638 -30.00 -0.04 18.87
N ALA A 639 -28.95 -0.45 19.59
CA ALA A 639 -28.45 0.26 20.76
C ALA A 639 -27.89 1.66 20.41
N ARG A 640 -27.26 1.82 19.24
CA ARG A 640 -26.78 3.11 18.72
C ARG A 640 -27.90 3.99 18.17
N ALA A 641 -28.89 3.42 17.49
CA ALA A 641 -30.06 4.15 16.99
C ALA A 641 -30.99 4.62 18.13
N LEU A 642 -31.14 3.86 19.22
CA LEU A 642 -31.86 4.31 20.41
C LEU A 642 -31.10 5.38 21.23
N ALA A 643 -29.76 5.41 21.15
CA ALA A 643 -28.96 6.46 21.78
C ALA A 643 -28.99 7.79 21.02
N ALA A 644 -29.24 7.77 19.71
CA ALA A 644 -29.42 8.97 18.89
C ALA A 644 -30.82 9.61 19.01
N LEU A 645 -31.77 8.92 19.66
CA LEU A 645 -33.14 9.38 19.93
C LEU A 645 -33.37 9.76 21.40
N ARG A 646 -32.31 9.94 22.20
CA ARG A 646 -32.38 10.39 23.60
C ARG A 646 -31.55 11.64 23.87
#